data_AF-A0A6G0W0F2-F1
#
_entry.id   AF-A0A6G0W0F2-F1
#
_cell.length_a   1.000
_cell.length_b   1.000
_cell.length_c   1.000
_cell.angle_alpha   90.00
_cell.angle_beta   90.00
_cell.angle_gamma   90.00
#
_symmetry.space_group_name_H-M   'P 1'
#
loop_
_entity.id
_entity.type
_entity.pdbx_description
1 polymer ?
#
loop_
_entity_poly.entity_id
_entity_poly.type
_entity_poly.pdbx_seq_one_letter_code
_entity_poly.pdbx_strand_id
1 'polypeptide(L)'
;MDSIIQWNINGLHKHNTDIHRAKTLIQPIAFCFQETNLRPNTIFPIKGYNGFFKNRQTFLRASGGVAIFVNNIIECTEIHVQSTLEVVAVSIRLKTTDLSLNDLNDIIKQLPKPFLFLGDFNCRNQSWGSNHTDSRGKTFEKFLENDQITLLNSGEYTRHNSAHNTFSAIDLTISNSAFAPKTEWKVLTEYSTSDHWPIAIKILNELPKIHPLPRWRLKNPNWNLYSDIITQNLYDKPFNFESATNQTQINLIIDHFCNIILEAANKTIGKTNTQLKRKSIPWWNKDCNDAIKTYKKALNRFKKTKLANDHINLKKARAQARFITKKSKTESRQKYTSSINPNTSPTEMWNKIKSIKGINHQPLPPNLHFNDDPLSLPSDIAEAFAQQFKKNSDCSNYDPEFIKFKNTVEDNLKKELEINFHEEDNHLNMPFSRNELYTALSGCKSKSPGPDGIPFSFIQNLPAIGHDILLQIINIIWNKGIYPEQWHNAIIIPIPKPNKNKFDIINYRPISLINTIAKTMEKIVNKRLIWHLETSNLIIKEQCGFRKNHTTIDILATLHTDICNAKNNKHHLILISLDLEKAYDMVWRNRVLEIIQNSGINGKMFLFLQNFLKNRKIQVRALSELSNIHQTENGLPQGSVISVTMFLLAINDIFKNIPKPTKHLLFADDCHIYCSGQNIETTVDILQDALNRLQDWSHKTGFKFSAGKSQCITFHTNPRASIQFHLKNSPIPICENLRVLGMIFDNKMRWNSHIKKLKSTCKIRMNIIKTLSHHTWGAKTKSLITIYKSLILSQIQYGAQIYITAKENLLKTLDPIHNEGIRLSIGAFRTSPIDSILCYAGELPLNLLREKELLNYGIKRKSTPNHMGYNNLFNDKTTNLISSIKNPVLSIQDIFFQLINKLNIHISVINKITYQNHPTWLWKIKVNTELLQLNKHDTNPNIITSQFYEVIQDKFSHFEKIYTDASKSTQGVGFSTIQINITLLHKLPPETSIFSAETQAIYEAIILANTINSNHILILSDSLS
;
A
#
# COMPACT_ATOMS: atom_id res chain seq x y z
N MET A 1 -9.56 21.03 17.64
CA MET A 1 -10.44 21.33 16.48
C MET A 1 -11.82 21.62 17.05
N ASP A 2 -12.13 22.88 17.31
CA ASP A 2 -12.94 23.22 18.50
C ASP A 2 -14.11 24.13 18.12
N SER A 3 -14.69 23.94 16.94
CA SER A 3 -15.77 24.80 16.43
C SER A 3 -16.72 24.06 15.49
N ILE A 4 -18.00 24.41 15.54
CA ILE A 4 -19.04 24.03 14.57
C ILE A 4 -19.38 25.27 13.73
N ILE A 5 -19.67 25.07 12.44
CA ILE A 5 -20.04 26.16 11.53
C ILE A 5 -21.48 25.97 11.03
N GLN A 6 -22.39 26.84 11.46
CA GLN A 6 -23.74 26.97 10.90
C GLN A 6 -23.71 27.93 9.71
N TRP A 7 -24.37 27.60 8.59
CA TRP A 7 -24.39 28.47 7.42
C TRP A 7 -25.53 28.16 6.44
N ASN A 8 -26.54 29.04 6.34
CA ASN A 8 -27.39 29.11 5.16
C ASN A 8 -26.51 29.50 3.95
N ILE A 9 -26.28 28.55 3.05
CA ILE A 9 -25.27 28.69 2.01
C ILE A 9 -25.84 29.10 0.65
N ASN A 10 -27.17 29.00 0.44
CA ASN A 10 -27.83 29.38 -0.80
C ASN A 10 -27.12 28.75 -2.04
N GLY A 11 -26.88 27.43 -1.96
CA GLY A 11 -26.22 26.58 -2.96
C GLY A 11 -24.80 26.12 -2.61
N LEU A 12 -24.63 24.86 -2.20
CA LEU A 12 -23.32 24.25 -1.87
C LEU A 12 -22.27 24.39 -3.00
N HIS A 13 -22.67 24.13 -4.24
CA HIS A 13 -21.78 24.22 -5.41
C HIS A 13 -21.23 25.64 -5.66
N LYS A 14 -22.02 26.68 -5.34
CA LYS A 14 -21.72 28.10 -5.54
C LYS A 14 -20.62 28.60 -4.61
N HIS A 15 -20.54 28.04 -3.39
CA HIS A 15 -19.65 28.48 -2.31
C HIS A 15 -18.54 27.47 -1.95
N ASN A 16 -18.25 26.50 -2.83
CA ASN A 16 -17.21 25.48 -2.60
C ASN A 16 -15.78 26.07 -2.38
N THR A 17 -15.46 27.24 -2.95
CA THR A 17 -14.23 28.00 -2.60
C THR A 17 -14.16 28.38 -1.14
N ASP A 18 -15.30 28.81 -0.62
CA ASP A 18 -15.46 29.50 0.65
C ASP A 18 -15.52 28.45 1.77
N ILE A 19 -16.26 27.34 1.54
CA ILE A 19 -16.21 26.11 2.35
C ILE A 19 -14.77 25.60 2.48
N HIS A 20 -14.03 25.48 1.36
CA HIS A 20 -12.63 25.02 1.41
C HIS A 20 -11.74 25.93 2.25
N ARG A 21 -11.96 27.26 2.20
CA ARG A 21 -11.21 28.23 3.00
C ARG A 21 -11.56 28.14 4.50
N ALA A 22 -12.85 28.12 4.83
CA ALA A 22 -13.34 27.90 6.20
C ALA A 22 -12.76 26.61 6.78
N LYS A 23 -12.86 25.50 6.04
CA LYS A 23 -12.30 24.19 6.42
C LYS A 23 -10.79 24.26 6.70
N THR A 24 -9.99 24.93 5.87
CA THR A 24 -8.52 24.92 6.04
C THR A 24 -8.07 25.79 7.20
N LEU A 25 -8.72 26.94 7.44
CA LEU A 25 -8.33 27.89 8.48
C LEU A 25 -8.93 27.55 9.85
N ILE A 26 -10.22 27.20 9.91
CA ILE A 26 -10.97 26.95 11.15
C ILE A 26 -10.89 25.47 11.57
N GLN A 27 -10.85 24.54 10.59
CA GLN A 27 -10.85 23.09 10.81
C GLN A 27 -11.97 22.63 11.77
N PRO A 28 -13.24 22.89 11.44
CA PRO A 28 -14.36 22.64 12.34
C PRO A 28 -14.64 21.15 12.57
N ILE A 29 -15.29 20.86 13.69
CA ILE A 29 -15.90 19.58 14.06
C ILE A 29 -16.97 19.21 13.05
N ALA A 30 -17.89 20.13 12.77
CA ALA A 30 -18.94 19.95 11.78
C ALA A 30 -19.27 21.24 11.01
N PHE A 31 -19.79 21.09 9.79
CA PHE A 31 -20.54 22.12 9.11
C PHE A 31 -22.01 21.73 9.07
N CYS A 32 -22.91 22.67 9.38
CA CYS A 32 -24.36 22.48 9.31
C CYS A 32 -24.91 23.51 8.30
N PHE A 33 -25.29 23.04 7.11
CA PHE A 33 -25.71 23.88 6.00
C PHE A 33 -27.22 23.85 5.80
N GLN A 34 -27.80 25.04 5.63
CA GLN A 34 -29.17 25.26 5.18
C GLN A 34 -29.16 25.79 3.73
N GLU A 35 -30.28 25.64 3.00
CA GLU A 35 -30.40 26.02 1.58
C GLU A 35 -29.28 25.42 0.70
N THR A 36 -29.08 24.12 0.82
CA THR A 36 -28.02 23.38 0.10
C THR A 36 -28.20 23.41 -1.42
N ASN A 37 -29.45 23.49 -1.89
CA ASN A 37 -29.87 23.50 -3.30
C ASN A 37 -29.23 22.38 -4.12
N LEU A 38 -29.35 21.14 -3.62
CA LEU A 38 -29.04 19.91 -4.34
C LEU A 38 -30.30 19.32 -5.01
N ARG A 39 -30.13 18.52 -6.06
CA ARG A 39 -31.23 17.70 -6.61
C ARG A 39 -31.35 16.40 -5.79
N PRO A 40 -32.51 15.71 -5.82
CA PRO A 40 -32.60 14.31 -5.41
C PRO A 40 -31.44 13.48 -5.95
N ASN A 41 -30.93 12.56 -5.14
CA ASN A 41 -29.80 11.67 -5.44
C ASN A 41 -28.44 12.36 -5.74
N THR A 42 -28.32 13.69 -5.54
CA THR A 42 -27.02 14.40 -5.69
C THR A 42 -26.23 14.40 -4.38
N ILE A 43 -25.01 13.85 -4.41
CA ILE A 43 -24.09 13.83 -3.27
C ILE A 43 -23.04 14.95 -3.44
N PHE A 44 -22.83 15.78 -2.41
CA PHE A 44 -21.79 16.82 -2.40
C PHE A 44 -20.64 16.46 -1.44
N PRO A 45 -19.47 15.98 -1.91
CA PRO A 45 -18.43 15.47 -1.02
C PRO A 45 -17.46 16.56 -0.52
N ILE A 46 -17.49 16.86 0.79
CA ILE A 46 -16.44 17.65 1.46
C ILE A 46 -15.32 16.69 1.91
N LYS A 47 -14.18 16.67 1.19
CA LYS A 47 -13.02 15.80 1.48
C LYS A 47 -12.66 15.81 2.97
N GLY A 48 -12.76 14.68 3.66
CA GLY A 48 -12.43 14.54 5.09
C GLY A 48 -13.60 14.76 6.04
N TYR A 49 -14.84 14.88 5.53
CA TYR A 49 -16.06 14.95 6.32
C TYR A 49 -17.06 13.90 5.80
N ASN A 50 -17.83 13.30 6.71
CA ASN A 50 -18.97 12.44 6.42
C ASN A 50 -20.20 13.35 6.26
N GLY A 51 -20.95 13.23 5.17
CA GLY A 51 -22.08 14.11 4.86
C GLY A 51 -23.42 13.38 4.95
N PHE A 52 -24.37 13.98 5.66
CA PHE A 52 -25.75 13.54 5.88
C PHE A 52 -26.70 14.59 5.28
N PHE A 53 -27.76 14.18 4.57
CA PHE A 53 -28.52 15.08 3.68
C PHE A 53 -30.03 14.80 3.71
N LYS A 54 -30.85 15.85 3.74
CA LYS A 54 -32.29 15.79 3.41
C LYS A 54 -32.58 16.77 2.28
N ASN A 55 -32.74 16.25 1.07
CA ASN A 55 -33.00 17.04 -0.14
C ASN A 55 -34.50 17.06 -0.45
N ARG A 56 -35.03 18.22 -0.87
CA ARG A 56 -36.43 18.38 -1.31
C ARG A 56 -36.73 17.50 -2.52
N GLN A 57 -37.82 16.73 -2.47
CA GLN A 57 -38.20 15.77 -3.52
C GLN A 57 -39.23 16.29 -4.53
N THR A 58 -39.95 17.38 -4.20
CA THR A 58 -41.21 17.75 -4.87
C THR A 58 -41.09 18.36 -6.27
N PHE A 59 -39.89 18.73 -6.74
CA PHE A 59 -39.71 19.34 -8.07
C PHE A 59 -38.39 18.93 -8.74
N LEU A 60 -38.38 18.92 -10.08
CA LEU A 60 -37.18 18.72 -10.93
C LEU A 60 -36.09 19.80 -10.76
N ARG A 61 -36.38 20.88 -10.02
CA ARG A 61 -35.50 22.02 -9.76
C ARG A 61 -34.90 21.91 -8.36
N ALA A 62 -33.57 21.97 -8.28
CA ALA A 62 -32.87 22.05 -7.00
C ALA A 62 -33.32 23.29 -6.22
N SER A 63 -33.89 23.08 -5.04
CA SER A 63 -34.45 24.10 -4.14
C SER A 63 -34.43 23.59 -2.69
N GLY A 64 -34.03 24.42 -1.72
CA GLY A 64 -34.01 24.04 -0.30
C GLY A 64 -32.99 22.95 0.05
N GLY A 65 -33.35 22.14 1.06
CA GLY A 65 -32.60 20.99 1.56
C GLY A 65 -31.49 21.37 2.55
N VAL A 66 -31.28 20.52 3.55
CA VAL A 66 -30.27 20.68 4.62
C VAL A 66 -29.21 19.59 4.58
N ALA A 67 -28.00 19.89 5.08
CA ALA A 67 -26.93 18.90 5.20
C ALA A 67 -26.01 19.15 6.40
N ILE A 68 -25.68 18.09 7.14
CA ILE A 68 -24.65 18.10 8.18
C ILE A 68 -23.41 17.36 7.66
N PHE A 69 -22.24 17.95 7.82
CA PHE A 69 -20.95 17.35 7.51
C PHE A 69 -20.10 17.27 8.78
N VAL A 70 -19.91 16.07 9.34
CA VAL A 70 -19.05 15.84 10.51
C VAL A 70 -17.66 15.44 10.05
N ASN A 71 -16.62 15.98 10.69
CA ASN A 71 -15.22 15.65 10.40
C ASN A 71 -15.01 14.15 10.57
N ASN A 72 -14.55 13.47 9.51
CA ASN A 72 -14.56 12.02 9.45
C ASN A 72 -13.58 11.34 10.42
N ILE A 73 -12.77 12.13 11.14
CA ILE A 73 -11.90 11.70 12.24
C ILE A 73 -12.72 11.38 13.51
N ILE A 74 -13.93 11.93 13.64
CA ILE A 74 -14.84 11.80 14.78
C ILE A 74 -15.93 10.78 14.43
N GLU A 75 -16.37 9.97 15.40
CA GLU A 75 -17.54 9.09 15.21
C GLU A 75 -18.83 9.92 15.12
N CYS A 76 -19.71 9.52 14.21
CA CYS A 76 -21.02 10.12 14.04
C CYS A 76 -22.04 9.13 13.47
N THR A 77 -23.26 9.13 14.02
CA THR A 77 -24.40 8.33 13.54
C THR A 77 -25.55 9.25 13.16
N GLU A 78 -26.29 8.91 12.09
CA GLU A 78 -27.51 9.65 11.73
C GLU A 78 -28.64 9.29 12.71
N ILE A 79 -29.36 10.30 13.20
CA ILE A 79 -30.61 10.11 13.95
C ILE A 79 -31.76 10.37 12.98
N HIS A 80 -32.54 9.34 12.68
CA HIS A 80 -33.67 9.43 11.76
C HIS A 80 -34.90 10.06 12.44
N VAL A 81 -34.88 11.38 12.59
CA VAL A 81 -36.01 12.18 13.08
C VAL A 81 -37.20 12.08 12.12
N GLN A 82 -38.37 11.70 12.64
CA GLN A 82 -39.62 11.73 11.87
C GLN A 82 -40.24 13.12 11.95
N SER A 83 -40.24 13.85 10.83
CA SER A 83 -40.81 15.19 10.73
C SER A 83 -41.24 15.50 9.29
N THR A 84 -42.23 16.37 9.14
CA THR A 84 -42.63 16.99 7.88
C THR A 84 -41.65 18.08 7.40
N LEU A 85 -40.73 18.52 8.27
CA LEU A 85 -39.73 19.54 7.99
C LEU A 85 -38.43 18.96 7.39
N GLU A 86 -37.63 19.81 6.76
CA GLU A 86 -36.30 19.47 6.24
C GLU A 86 -35.28 19.37 7.39
N VAL A 87 -35.31 18.26 8.12
CA VAL A 87 -34.42 17.97 9.26
C VAL A 87 -33.38 16.90 8.90
N VAL A 88 -32.16 17.11 9.38
CA VAL A 88 -31.09 16.10 9.50
C VAL A 88 -30.54 16.22 10.91
N ALA A 89 -30.55 15.12 11.67
CA ALA A 89 -29.92 15.05 12.99
C ALA A 89 -28.77 14.04 12.93
N VAL A 90 -27.66 14.36 13.59
CA VAL A 90 -26.44 13.53 13.63
C VAL A 90 -25.90 13.54 15.04
N SER A 91 -25.83 12.38 15.67
CA SER A 91 -25.16 12.22 16.96
C SER A 91 -23.65 12.37 16.75
N ILE A 92 -22.99 13.11 17.64
CA ILE A 92 -21.53 13.25 17.68
C ILE A 92 -21.11 12.94 19.12
N ARG A 93 -20.54 11.75 19.35
CA ARG A 93 -20.25 11.26 20.71
C ARG A 93 -19.15 12.08 21.39
N LEU A 94 -19.58 12.82 22.41
CA LEU A 94 -18.77 13.47 23.46
C LEU A 94 -19.42 13.09 24.80
N LYS A 95 -18.66 12.99 25.91
CA LYS A 95 -19.12 12.27 27.12
C LYS A 95 -20.32 12.94 27.86
N THR A 96 -21.27 12.06 28.26
CA THR A 96 -22.20 12.06 29.42
C THR A 96 -23.46 12.97 29.52
N THR A 97 -24.61 12.28 29.66
CA THR A 97 -25.85 12.53 30.48
C THR A 97 -26.96 13.54 30.07
N ASP A 98 -28.22 13.16 30.35
CA ASP A 98 -29.52 13.76 29.94
C ASP A 98 -30.33 14.33 31.16
N LEU A 99 -31.63 14.71 31.20
CA LEU A 99 -32.91 14.63 30.44
C LEU A 99 -33.67 16.00 30.64
N SER A 100 -34.97 16.32 30.41
CA SER A 100 -36.18 15.72 29.78
C SER A 100 -36.91 16.74 28.84
N LEU A 101 -38.22 16.60 28.53
CA LEU A 101 -38.96 17.18 27.35
C LEU A 101 -40.35 17.83 27.68
N ASN A 102 -41.17 18.36 26.73
CA ASN A 102 -42.11 17.55 25.89
C ASN A 102 -42.43 17.91 24.37
N ASP A 103 -42.40 19.18 23.91
CA ASP A 103 -43.28 19.80 22.85
C ASP A 103 -42.63 20.18 21.47
N LEU A 104 -42.02 21.37 21.25
CA LEU A 104 -40.87 21.50 20.31
C LEU A 104 -39.67 20.75 20.92
N ASN A 105 -39.77 20.54 22.24
CA ASN A 105 -39.08 19.47 22.91
C ASN A 105 -39.46 18.04 22.42
N ASP A 106 -40.33 17.84 21.42
CA ASP A 106 -40.58 16.54 20.77
C ASP A 106 -39.53 16.22 19.68
N ILE A 107 -38.94 17.26 19.07
CA ILE A 107 -37.69 17.12 18.31
C ILE A 107 -36.52 16.93 19.29
N ILE A 108 -36.50 17.67 20.41
CA ILE A 108 -35.48 17.49 21.45
C ILE A 108 -35.65 16.13 22.17
N LYS A 109 -36.84 15.51 22.16
CA LYS A 109 -37.13 14.13 22.63
C LYS A 109 -36.33 13.09 21.88
N GLN A 110 -36.10 13.35 20.60
CA GLN A 110 -35.35 12.49 19.70
C GLN A 110 -33.84 12.83 19.69
N LEU A 111 -33.40 13.86 20.44
CA LEU A 111 -32.00 14.28 20.54
C LEU A 111 -31.43 13.97 21.94
N PRO A 112 -30.39 13.13 22.05
CA PRO A 112 -29.67 12.99 23.32
C PRO A 112 -29.01 14.31 23.71
N LYS A 113 -28.96 14.61 25.00
CA LYS A 113 -28.29 15.80 25.55
C LYS A 113 -26.79 15.49 25.79
N PRO A 114 -25.90 16.50 25.76
CA PRO A 114 -26.14 17.89 25.34
C PRO A 114 -26.31 18.02 23.82
N PHE A 115 -27.04 19.04 23.36
CA PHE A 115 -27.35 19.25 21.94
C PHE A 115 -27.14 20.70 21.48
N LEU A 116 -26.98 20.87 20.17
CA LEU A 116 -27.01 22.15 19.46
C LEU A 116 -28.05 22.09 18.34
N PHE A 117 -29.01 23.01 18.34
CA PHE A 117 -30.08 23.09 17.35
C PHE A 117 -29.89 24.34 16.48
N LEU A 118 -29.73 24.14 15.16
CA LEU A 118 -29.11 25.10 14.23
C LEU A 118 -29.95 25.25 12.95
N GLY A 119 -30.54 26.43 12.72
CA GLY A 119 -31.44 26.64 11.57
C GLY A 119 -31.47 28.07 11.05
N ASP A 120 -31.90 28.25 9.80
CA ASP A 120 -32.50 29.50 9.34
C ASP A 120 -34.01 29.38 9.55
N PHE A 121 -34.49 29.98 10.62
CA PHE A 121 -35.89 29.90 11.02
C PHE A 121 -36.75 30.95 10.30
N ASN A 122 -36.13 31.92 9.61
CA ASN A 122 -36.77 33.11 9.05
C ASN A 122 -37.58 33.97 10.07
N CYS A 123 -37.47 33.67 11.37
CA CYS A 123 -38.04 34.42 12.48
C CYS A 123 -37.27 35.71 12.72
N ARG A 124 -37.97 36.85 12.82
CA ARG A 124 -37.37 38.15 13.12
C ARG A 124 -37.81 38.59 14.51
N ASN A 125 -36.86 38.94 15.37
CA ASN A 125 -37.15 39.61 16.64
C ASN A 125 -36.05 40.61 16.97
N GLN A 126 -36.41 41.67 17.70
CA GLN A 126 -35.48 42.66 18.23
C GLN A 126 -34.57 42.06 19.31
N SER A 127 -35.07 41.11 20.12
CA SER A 127 -34.33 40.41 21.17
C SER A 127 -33.07 39.67 20.67
N TRP A 128 -33.01 39.30 19.38
CA TRP A 128 -31.81 38.72 18.75
C TRP A 128 -31.26 39.54 17.56
N GLY A 129 -31.57 40.83 17.47
CA GLY A 129 -30.89 41.77 16.56
C GLY A 129 -31.51 41.95 15.16
N SER A 130 -32.81 41.66 14.97
CA SER A 130 -33.56 42.11 13.78
C SER A 130 -34.34 43.41 14.06
N ASN A 131 -34.47 44.28 13.05
CA ASN A 131 -35.05 45.63 13.24
C ASN A 131 -36.50 45.64 13.77
N HIS A 132 -37.27 44.57 13.55
CA HIS A 132 -38.67 44.43 13.92
C HIS A 132 -39.00 42.97 14.24
N THR A 133 -40.05 42.76 15.02
CA THR A 133 -40.52 41.42 15.39
C THR A 133 -41.66 40.96 14.49
N ASP A 134 -41.50 39.84 13.77
CA ASP A 134 -42.57 39.23 12.97
C ASP A 134 -43.38 38.19 13.77
N SER A 135 -44.49 37.70 13.23
CA SER A 135 -45.36 36.74 13.93
C SER A 135 -44.61 35.47 14.34
N ARG A 136 -43.75 34.95 13.46
CA ARG A 136 -42.84 33.83 13.75
C ARG A 136 -41.81 34.17 14.82
N GLY A 137 -41.30 35.40 14.83
CA GLY A 137 -40.50 35.97 15.91
C GLY A 137 -41.19 35.82 17.27
N LYS A 138 -42.46 36.19 17.39
CA LYS A 138 -43.24 36.03 18.63
C LYS A 138 -43.48 34.56 18.99
N THR A 139 -43.76 33.70 18.02
CA THR A 139 -43.90 32.25 18.25
C THR A 139 -42.59 31.62 18.74
N PHE A 140 -41.45 32.07 18.21
CA PHE A 140 -40.13 31.54 18.56
C PHE A 140 -39.58 32.14 19.86
N GLU A 141 -39.98 33.36 20.21
CA GLU A 141 -39.73 33.97 21.53
C GLU A 141 -40.43 33.16 22.62
N LYS A 142 -41.72 32.82 22.44
CA LYS A 142 -42.45 31.89 23.34
C LYS A 142 -41.87 30.48 23.41
N PHE A 143 -41.07 30.05 22.44
CA PHE A 143 -40.34 28.79 22.53
C PHE A 143 -39.08 28.93 23.40
N LEU A 144 -38.42 30.09 23.39
CA LEU A 144 -37.25 30.38 24.23
C LEU A 144 -37.61 30.63 25.71
N GLU A 145 -38.89 30.81 26.05
CA GLU A 145 -39.42 30.86 27.44
C GLU A 145 -39.33 29.51 28.20
N ASN A 146 -38.74 28.48 27.59
CA ASN A 146 -38.53 27.14 28.16
C ASN A 146 -37.16 27.03 28.85
N ASP A 147 -37.15 26.82 30.17
CA ASP A 147 -35.98 26.82 31.06
C ASP A 147 -34.78 25.97 30.60
N GLN A 148 -35.03 24.92 29.81
CA GLN A 148 -34.01 23.94 29.43
C GLN A 148 -33.17 24.33 28.20
N ILE A 149 -33.47 25.46 27.54
CA ILE A 149 -32.75 25.93 26.35
C ILE A 149 -32.23 27.36 26.48
N THR A 150 -31.23 27.69 25.65
CA THR A 150 -30.59 29.01 25.64
C THR A 150 -30.18 29.39 24.21
N LEU A 151 -30.50 30.61 23.80
CA LEU A 151 -30.08 31.19 22.52
C LEU A 151 -28.62 31.65 22.61
N LEU A 152 -27.77 31.29 21.64
CA LEU A 152 -26.35 31.66 21.62
C LEU A 152 -26.05 32.93 20.78
N ASN A 153 -27.02 33.45 20.04
CA ASN A 153 -26.84 34.59 19.13
C ASN A 153 -26.48 35.89 19.88
N SER A 154 -25.33 36.50 19.56
CA SER A 154 -24.86 37.75 20.18
C SER A 154 -25.45 39.04 19.57
N GLY A 155 -26.58 38.94 18.85
CA GLY A 155 -27.21 40.07 18.15
C GLY A 155 -26.51 40.53 16.85
N GLU A 156 -25.38 39.94 16.45
CA GLU A 156 -24.75 40.26 15.16
C GLU A 156 -25.64 39.83 13.98
N TYR A 157 -25.90 40.73 13.03
CA TYR A 157 -26.62 40.43 11.79
C TYR A 157 -26.01 39.25 11.03
N THR A 158 -26.82 38.21 10.77
CA THR A 158 -26.43 36.99 10.04
C THR A 158 -26.61 37.11 8.52
N ARG A 159 -27.54 37.99 8.09
CA ARG A 159 -27.96 38.19 6.69
C ARG A 159 -27.97 39.67 6.28
N HIS A 160 -27.71 39.90 4.99
CA HIS A 160 -27.93 41.14 4.26
C HIS A 160 -28.77 40.87 2.99
N ASN A 161 -29.99 41.39 2.95
CA ASN A 161 -30.87 41.30 1.78
C ASN A 161 -30.56 42.44 0.79
N SER A 162 -29.97 42.10 -0.36
CA SER A 162 -29.60 43.08 -1.40
C SER A 162 -30.75 43.59 -2.29
N ALA A 163 -31.99 43.11 -2.10
CA ALA A 163 -33.17 43.63 -2.78
C ALA A 163 -33.82 44.80 -2.03
N HIS A 164 -33.77 44.77 -0.69
CA HIS A 164 -34.36 45.80 0.18
C HIS A 164 -33.33 46.56 1.04
N ASN A 165 -32.04 46.28 0.85
CA ASN A 165 -30.92 46.87 1.61
C ASN A 165 -31.00 46.67 3.14
N THR A 166 -31.75 45.67 3.60
CA THR A 166 -31.98 45.38 5.02
C THR A 166 -30.99 44.34 5.55
N PHE A 167 -30.68 44.46 6.85
CA PHE A 167 -29.94 43.45 7.61
C PHE A 167 -30.89 42.75 8.58
N SER A 168 -30.60 41.49 8.91
CA SER A 168 -31.40 40.70 9.86
C SER A 168 -30.56 39.59 10.49
N ALA A 169 -30.95 39.17 11.70
CA ALA A 169 -30.50 37.95 12.32
C ALA A 169 -31.67 36.94 12.29
N ILE A 170 -31.58 35.95 11.40
CA ILE A 170 -32.60 34.90 11.20
C ILE A 170 -32.02 33.48 11.23
N ASP A 171 -30.69 33.37 11.08
CA ASP A 171 -29.93 32.15 11.30
C ASP A 171 -29.67 32.04 12.82
N LEU A 172 -30.42 31.18 13.52
CA LEU A 172 -30.40 31.09 14.99
C LEU A 172 -29.72 29.81 15.46
N THR A 173 -29.09 29.91 16.64
CA THR A 173 -28.32 28.86 17.30
C THR A 173 -28.85 28.67 18.71
N ILE A 174 -29.36 27.49 19.04
CA ILE A 174 -29.84 27.13 20.38
C ILE A 174 -29.00 25.99 20.95
N SER A 175 -28.76 26.03 22.26
CA SER A 175 -28.12 24.99 23.08
C SER A 175 -29.03 24.62 24.25
N ASN A 176 -28.82 23.46 24.87
CA ASN A 176 -29.33 23.24 26.24
C ASN A 176 -28.56 24.09 27.26
N SER A 177 -29.22 24.52 28.33
CA SER A 177 -28.70 25.52 29.29
C SER A 177 -27.37 25.11 29.96
N ALA A 178 -27.15 23.82 30.21
CA ALA A 178 -25.90 23.30 30.80
C ALA A 178 -24.69 23.24 29.83
N PHE A 179 -24.92 23.43 28.52
CA PHE A 179 -23.86 23.45 27.51
C PHE A 179 -23.59 24.86 26.96
N ALA A 180 -24.58 25.77 27.00
CA ALA A 180 -24.45 27.13 26.49
C ALA A 180 -23.23 27.92 27.05
N PRO A 181 -22.93 27.91 28.37
CA PRO A 181 -21.75 28.59 28.93
C PRO A 181 -20.40 28.03 28.46
N LYS A 182 -20.38 26.86 27.82
CA LYS A 182 -19.17 26.20 27.30
C LYS A 182 -18.91 26.55 25.84
N THR A 183 -19.54 27.61 25.32
CA THR A 183 -19.46 28.02 23.91
C THR A 183 -19.26 29.53 23.70
N GLU A 184 -18.57 29.89 22.62
CA GLU A 184 -18.48 31.23 22.04
C GLU A 184 -19.20 31.28 20.69
N TRP A 185 -19.92 32.36 20.39
CA TRP A 185 -20.69 32.52 19.14
C TRP A 185 -20.25 33.77 18.37
N LYS A 186 -20.09 33.69 17.03
CA LYS A 186 -19.65 34.83 16.20
C LYS A 186 -19.98 34.72 14.70
N VAL A 187 -20.28 35.84 14.04
CA VAL A 187 -20.51 35.91 12.57
C VAL A 187 -19.21 36.13 11.78
N LEU A 188 -18.92 35.23 10.84
CA LEU A 188 -17.68 35.13 10.06
C LEU A 188 -17.72 35.87 8.72
N THR A 189 -17.92 37.19 8.77
CA THR A 189 -18.10 38.05 7.57
C THR A 189 -16.99 37.98 6.51
N GLU A 190 -15.74 37.62 6.85
CA GLU A 190 -14.65 37.47 5.88
C GLU A 190 -14.70 36.16 5.06
N TYR A 191 -15.52 35.18 5.45
CA TYR A 191 -15.54 33.85 4.82
C TYR A 191 -16.59 33.71 3.72
N SER A 192 -17.65 34.54 3.70
CA SER A 192 -18.71 34.51 2.70
C SER A 192 -18.81 35.83 1.95
N THR A 193 -18.96 35.76 0.63
CA THR A 193 -19.40 36.89 -0.21
C THR A 193 -20.90 36.81 -0.57
N SER A 194 -21.64 35.93 0.09
CA SER A 194 -23.08 35.73 -0.12
C SER A 194 -23.92 36.82 0.58
N ASP A 195 -25.23 36.65 0.53
CA ASP A 195 -26.25 37.39 1.28
C ASP A 195 -26.41 36.88 2.72
N HIS A 196 -26.01 35.63 3.03
CA HIS A 196 -25.82 35.11 4.40
C HIS A 196 -24.32 34.92 4.73
N TRP A 197 -23.96 35.12 5.99
CA TRP A 197 -22.62 34.87 6.52
C TRP A 197 -22.58 33.58 7.37
N PRO A 198 -21.44 32.87 7.45
CA PRO A 198 -21.32 31.70 8.32
C PRO A 198 -21.27 32.16 9.78
N ILE A 199 -21.77 31.33 10.66
CA ILE A 199 -21.70 31.47 12.12
C ILE A 199 -20.69 30.45 12.64
N ALA A 200 -19.78 30.87 13.51
CA ALA A 200 -18.90 29.98 14.24
C ALA A 200 -19.37 29.83 15.69
N ILE A 201 -19.49 28.59 16.12
CA ILE A 201 -19.80 28.18 17.50
C ILE A 201 -18.55 27.45 18.01
N LYS A 202 -17.70 28.13 18.79
CA LYS A 202 -16.47 27.57 19.34
C LYS A 202 -16.76 26.93 20.70
N ILE A 203 -16.37 25.68 20.88
CA ILE A 203 -16.50 24.95 22.14
C ILE A 203 -15.25 25.25 22.99
N LEU A 204 -15.44 25.54 24.28
CA LEU A 204 -14.36 25.97 25.19
C LEU A 204 -13.57 24.81 25.81
N ASN A 205 -14.12 23.60 25.86
CA ASN A 205 -13.38 22.41 26.26
C ASN A 205 -12.35 22.06 25.17
N GLU A 206 -11.05 22.15 25.50
CA GLU A 206 -9.99 21.80 24.55
C GLU A 206 -9.95 20.29 24.28
N LEU A 207 -10.04 19.90 23.00
CA LEU A 207 -9.63 18.56 22.58
C LEU A 207 -8.09 18.44 22.68
N PRO A 208 -7.55 17.30 23.15
CA PRO A 208 -6.12 17.13 23.34
C PRO A 208 -5.35 17.37 22.02
N LYS A 209 -4.41 18.31 22.06
CA LYS A 209 -3.64 18.76 20.90
C LYS A 209 -2.58 17.71 20.55
N ILE A 210 -2.89 16.82 19.62
CA ILE A 210 -1.94 15.78 19.16
C ILE A 210 -0.70 16.44 18.54
N HIS A 211 0.43 16.40 19.25
CA HIS A 211 1.70 16.94 18.77
C HIS A 211 2.40 15.98 17.80
N PRO A 212 2.96 16.48 16.67
CA PRO A 212 3.64 15.61 15.71
C PRO A 212 5.04 15.22 16.21
N LEU A 213 5.30 13.91 16.33
CA LEU A 213 6.61 13.38 16.71
C LEU A 213 7.73 13.86 15.75
N PRO A 214 8.92 14.23 16.29
CA PRO A 214 10.07 14.69 15.49
C PRO A 214 10.63 13.58 14.59
N ARG A 215 11.17 13.94 13.43
CA ARG A 215 11.68 13.00 12.40
C ARG A 215 13.03 13.44 11.85
N TRP A 216 13.87 12.50 11.42
CA TRP A 216 15.17 12.79 10.80
C TRP A 216 15.03 13.58 9.48
N ARG A 217 15.95 14.52 9.22
CA ARG A 217 15.92 15.40 8.03
C ARG A 217 16.53 14.77 6.76
N LEU A 218 16.12 13.55 6.42
CA LEU A 218 16.68 12.69 5.34
C LEU A 218 16.43 13.18 3.89
N LYS A 219 16.39 14.49 3.62
CA LYS A 219 16.27 15.05 2.26
C LYS A 219 17.62 15.44 1.67
N ASN A 220 18.34 16.32 2.38
CA ASN A 220 19.65 16.84 1.99
C ASN A 220 20.62 16.72 3.19
N PRO A 221 20.88 15.51 3.72
CA PRO A 221 21.89 15.29 4.76
C PRO A 221 23.30 15.47 4.19
N ASN A 222 24.25 15.93 5.01
CA ASN A 222 25.66 15.90 4.67
C ASN A 222 26.24 14.52 5.04
N TRP A 223 26.25 13.58 4.10
CA TRP A 223 26.74 12.22 4.35
C TRP A 223 28.26 12.16 4.56
N ASN A 224 29.04 13.05 3.94
CA ASN A 224 30.49 13.09 4.10
C ASN A 224 30.83 13.41 5.56
N LEU A 225 30.36 14.55 6.08
CA LEU A 225 30.59 14.95 7.48
C LEU A 225 30.01 13.93 8.50
N TYR A 226 28.94 13.23 8.15
CA TYR A 226 28.41 12.12 8.95
C TYR A 226 29.37 10.93 8.98
N SER A 227 29.96 10.57 7.83
CA SER A 227 30.97 9.52 7.69
C SER A 227 32.28 9.89 8.40
N ASP A 228 32.72 11.15 8.31
CA ASP A 228 33.92 11.67 8.94
C ASP A 228 33.80 11.63 10.47
N ILE A 229 32.68 12.12 11.02
CA ILE A 229 32.41 12.11 12.48
C ILE A 229 32.24 10.68 13.01
N ILE A 230 31.67 9.75 12.23
CA ILE A 230 31.66 8.33 12.63
C ILE A 230 33.08 7.75 12.60
N THR A 231 33.89 8.07 11.58
CA THR A 231 35.28 7.61 11.50
C THR A 231 36.08 8.07 12.72
N GLN A 232 35.97 9.35 13.09
CA GLN A 232 36.58 9.88 14.32
C GLN A 232 36.04 9.17 15.57
N ASN A 233 34.72 9.13 15.76
CA ASN A 233 34.10 8.48 16.93
C ASN A 233 34.51 7.01 17.11
N LEU A 234 34.81 6.28 16.02
CA LEU A 234 35.26 4.89 16.04
C LEU A 234 36.75 4.72 16.40
N TYR A 235 37.59 5.73 16.11
CA TYR A 235 38.97 5.77 16.59
C TYR A 235 39.04 6.24 18.06
N ASP A 236 38.24 7.24 18.44
CA ASP A 236 38.16 7.76 19.82
C ASP A 236 37.57 6.72 20.80
N LYS A 237 36.72 5.81 20.30
CA LYS A 237 36.01 4.79 21.10
C LYS A 237 36.10 3.41 20.40
N PRO A 238 37.26 2.72 20.48
CA PRO A 238 37.47 1.43 19.80
C PRO A 238 36.69 0.27 20.45
N PHE A 239 36.33 -0.74 19.66
CA PHE A 239 35.56 -1.89 20.10
C PHE A 239 36.45 -3.04 20.59
N ASN A 240 36.33 -3.44 21.86
CA ASN A 240 36.91 -4.69 22.35
C ASN A 240 35.94 -5.86 22.10
N PHE A 241 36.15 -6.59 21.01
CA PHE A 241 35.33 -7.74 20.62
C PHE A 241 35.66 -9.04 21.35
N GLU A 242 36.88 -9.18 21.89
CA GLU A 242 37.29 -10.37 22.65
C GLU A 242 36.48 -10.51 23.94
N SER A 243 36.10 -9.38 24.53
CA SER A 243 35.22 -9.30 25.69
C SER A 243 33.79 -9.83 25.47
N ALA A 244 33.37 -10.11 24.22
CA ALA A 244 31.99 -10.48 23.89
C ALA A 244 31.69 -11.97 24.11
N THR A 245 31.58 -12.40 25.38
CA THR A 245 31.29 -13.80 25.75
C THR A 245 29.84 -14.04 26.17
N ASN A 246 29.12 -13.03 26.66
CA ASN A 246 27.74 -13.15 27.18
C ASN A 246 26.75 -12.12 26.61
N GLN A 247 25.47 -12.33 26.95
CA GLN A 247 24.32 -11.51 26.52
C GLN A 247 24.50 -10.00 26.85
N THR A 248 24.98 -9.69 28.06
CA THR A 248 25.15 -8.31 28.53
C THR A 248 26.20 -7.57 27.70
N GLN A 249 27.33 -8.20 27.43
CA GLN A 249 28.41 -7.60 26.62
C GLN A 249 27.97 -7.39 25.17
N ILE A 250 27.24 -8.34 24.57
CA ILE A 250 26.72 -8.21 23.21
C ILE A 250 25.63 -7.14 23.11
N ASN A 251 24.77 -6.99 24.13
CA ASN A 251 23.84 -5.87 24.24
C ASN A 251 24.60 -4.52 24.30
N LEU A 252 25.63 -4.40 25.15
CA LEU A 252 26.43 -3.17 25.31
C LEU A 252 27.17 -2.78 24.03
N ILE A 253 27.70 -3.75 23.28
CA ILE A 253 28.35 -3.51 21.97
C ILE A 253 27.35 -2.95 20.95
N ILE A 254 26.11 -3.47 20.93
CA ILE A 254 25.03 -2.96 20.08
C ILE A 254 24.63 -1.54 20.51
N ASP A 255 24.49 -1.27 21.81
CA ASP A 255 24.19 0.08 22.32
C ASP A 255 25.29 1.07 21.94
N HIS A 256 26.57 0.70 22.11
CA HIS A 256 27.70 1.56 21.79
C HIS A 256 27.73 1.95 20.31
N PHE A 257 27.55 0.97 19.42
CA PHE A 257 27.49 1.21 17.97
C PHE A 257 26.26 2.05 17.56
N CYS A 258 25.09 1.78 18.16
CA CYS A 258 23.89 2.59 17.94
C CYS A 258 24.08 4.04 18.41
N ASN A 259 24.72 4.24 19.56
CA ASN A 259 24.99 5.56 20.12
C ASN A 259 25.98 6.36 19.25
N ILE A 260 27.06 5.76 18.74
CA ILE A 260 27.97 6.42 17.78
C ILE A 260 27.21 6.91 16.53
N ILE A 261 26.33 6.08 15.96
CA ILE A 261 25.48 6.45 14.82
C ILE A 261 24.52 7.60 15.17
N LEU A 262 23.89 7.54 16.35
CA LEU A 262 22.91 8.54 16.79
C LEU A 262 23.58 9.88 17.18
N GLU A 263 24.75 9.87 17.81
CA GLU A 263 25.57 11.07 18.07
C GLU A 263 25.88 11.79 16.75
N ALA A 264 26.47 11.08 15.79
CA ALA A 264 26.83 11.63 14.48
C ALA A 264 25.60 12.15 13.72
N ALA A 265 24.49 11.40 13.69
CA ALA A 265 23.25 11.82 13.04
C ALA A 265 22.57 13.02 13.71
N ASN A 266 22.64 13.15 15.04
CA ASN A 266 22.15 14.34 15.75
C ASN A 266 23.00 15.57 15.43
N LYS A 267 24.34 15.45 15.39
CA LYS A 267 25.28 16.53 15.02
C LYS A 267 25.09 17.01 13.56
N THR A 268 24.89 16.09 12.61
CA THR A 268 25.00 16.38 11.15
C THR A 268 23.66 16.51 10.41
N ILE A 269 22.62 15.79 10.83
CA ILE A 269 21.33 15.71 10.11
C ILE A 269 20.21 16.35 10.94
N GLY A 270 20.18 16.03 12.23
CA GLY A 270 19.20 16.53 13.18
C GLY A 270 17.75 16.16 12.86
N LYS A 271 16.84 16.65 13.70
CA LYS A 271 15.40 16.32 13.66
C LYS A 271 14.55 17.52 13.23
N THR A 272 13.39 17.26 12.64
CA THR A 272 12.43 18.30 12.22
C THR A 272 11.86 19.02 13.44
N ASN A 273 11.92 20.36 13.44
CA ASN A 273 11.22 21.16 14.45
C ASN A 273 9.70 20.90 14.35
N THR A 274 9.06 20.65 15.49
CA THR A 274 7.67 20.16 15.61
C THR A 274 6.61 21.27 15.60
N GLN A 275 7.03 22.55 15.53
CA GLN A 275 6.12 23.70 15.44
C GLN A 275 5.07 23.54 14.33
N LEU A 276 3.79 23.61 14.72
CA LEU A 276 2.64 23.49 13.83
C LEU A 276 2.49 24.72 12.93
N LYS A 277 3.23 24.75 11.80
CA LYS A 277 3.02 25.75 10.74
C LYS A 277 1.55 25.75 10.31
N ARG A 278 0.86 26.89 10.50
CA ARG A 278 -0.55 27.07 10.08
C ARG A 278 -0.70 26.69 8.61
N LYS A 279 -1.67 25.82 8.30
CA LYS A 279 -1.90 25.28 6.95
C LYS A 279 -2.31 26.40 6.00
N SER A 280 -1.39 26.88 5.18
CA SER A 280 -1.69 27.87 4.14
C SER A 280 -2.52 27.25 3.02
N ILE A 281 -3.44 28.03 2.46
CA ILE A 281 -4.23 27.66 1.29
C ILE A 281 -3.38 27.98 0.05
N PRO A 282 -3.01 27.01 -0.82
CA PRO A 282 -2.03 27.23 -1.89
C PRO A 282 -2.42 28.24 -2.99
N TRP A 283 -3.64 28.75 -2.97
CA TRP A 283 -4.18 29.77 -3.88
C TRP A 283 -4.58 31.08 -3.17
N TRP A 284 -4.31 31.20 -1.87
CA TRP A 284 -4.62 32.39 -1.08
C TRP A 284 -3.39 33.29 -0.97
N ASN A 285 -3.24 34.18 -1.94
CA ASN A 285 -2.11 35.11 -2.06
C ASN A 285 -2.40 36.49 -1.42
N LYS A 286 -1.52 37.47 -1.64
CA LYS A 286 -1.69 38.85 -1.16
C LYS A 286 -2.96 39.48 -1.74
N ASP A 287 -3.17 39.34 -3.05
CA ASP A 287 -4.31 39.92 -3.79
C ASP A 287 -5.66 39.41 -3.26
N CYS A 288 -5.77 38.11 -2.95
CA CYS A 288 -6.95 37.53 -2.29
C CYS A 288 -7.21 38.14 -0.91
N ASN A 289 -6.16 38.38 -0.11
CA ASN A 289 -6.30 39.07 1.18
C ASN A 289 -6.77 40.52 1.00
N ASP A 290 -6.11 41.27 0.13
CA ASP A 290 -6.36 42.71 -0.02
C ASP A 290 -7.72 42.98 -0.69
N ALA A 291 -8.16 42.13 -1.62
CA ALA A 291 -9.53 42.17 -2.15
C ALA A 291 -10.60 41.89 -1.07
N ILE A 292 -10.37 40.93 -0.16
CA ILE A 292 -11.27 40.68 0.98
C ILE A 292 -11.23 41.81 2.01
N LYS A 293 -10.07 42.45 2.26
CA LYS A 293 -10.00 43.67 3.09
C LYS A 293 -10.83 44.79 2.48
N THR A 294 -10.74 45.01 1.17
CA THR A 294 -11.55 46.02 0.45
C THR A 294 -13.05 45.71 0.51
N TYR A 295 -13.44 44.44 0.29
CA TYR A 295 -14.82 44.00 0.50
C TYR A 295 -15.31 44.25 1.94
N LYS A 296 -14.50 43.93 2.97
CA LYS A 296 -14.83 44.21 4.38
C LYS A 296 -14.94 45.70 4.68
N LYS A 297 -14.03 46.54 4.17
CA LYS A 297 -14.10 48.00 4.31
C LYS A 297 -15.40 48.55 3.70
N ALA A 298 -15.75 48.13 2.49
CA ALA A 298 -16.99 48.51 1.83
C ALA A 298 -18.23 48.02 2.59
N LEU A 299 -18.22 46.78 3.10
CA LEU A 299 -19.33 46.21 3.88
C LEU A 299 -19.53 46.95 5.20
N ASN A 300 -18.46 47.24 5.94
CA ASN A 300 -18.54 47.94 7.22
C ASN A 300 -18.94 49.41 7.05
N ARG A 301 -18.49 50.06 5.96
CA ARG A 301 -18.95 51.41 5.58
C ARG A 301 -20.45 51.39 5.26
N PHE A 302 -20.90 50.49 4.38
CA PHE A 302 -22.32 50.36 4.03
C PHE A 302 -23.22 49.98 5.21
N LYS A 303 -22.76 49.12 6.14
CA LYS A 303 -23.47 48.82 7.40
C LYS A 303 -23.74 50.07 8.24
N LYS A 304 -22.83 51.06 8.22
CA LYS A 304 -23.01 52.35 8.91
C LYS A 304 -23.87 53.34 8.10
N THR A 305 -23.56 53.54 6.81
CA THR A 305 -24.13 54.64 6.02
C THR A 305 -25.45 54.28 5.33
N LYS A 306 -25.67 53.02 4.94
CA LYS A 306 -26.81 52.52 4.15
C LYS A 306 -27.05 53.24 2.80
N LEU A 307 -26.13 54.12 2.38
CA LEU A 307 -26.25 54.94 1.16
C LEU A 307 -26.13 54.12 -0.13
N ALA A 308 -26.86 54.54 -1.18
CA ALA A 308 -26.87 53.87 -2.48
C ALA A 308 -25.47 53.78 -3.15
N ASN A 309 -24.67 54.85 -3.08
CA ASN A 309 -23.30 54.84 -3.62
C ASN A 309 -22.40 53.83 -2.89
N ASP A 310 -22.54 53.72 -1.57
CA ASP A 310 -21.80 52.72 -0.78
C ASP A 310 -22.27 51.28 -1.07
N HIS A 311 -23.56 51.07 -1.41
CA HIS A 311 -24.03 49.78 -1.92
C HIS A 311 -23.42 49.43 -3.29
N ILE A 312 -23.29 50.42 -4.19
CA ILE A 312 -22.61 50.22 -5.50
C ILE A 312 -21.14 49.84 -5.27
N ASN A 313 -20.44 50.52 -4.36
CA ASN A 313 -19.06 50.20 -4.01
C ASN A 313 -18.93 48.81 -3.35
N LEU A 314 -19.89 48.41 -2.50
CA LEU A 314 -19.97 47.06 -1.96
C LEU A 314 -20.20 45.99 -3.06
N LYS A 315 -21.06 46.26 -4.05
CA LYS A 315 -21.28 45.37 -5.21
C LYS A 315 -19.99 45.22 -6.04
N LYS A 316 -19.31 46.33 -6.36
CA LYS A 316 -18.02 46.34 -7.09
C LYS A 316 -16.95 45.52 -6.35
N ALA A 317 -16.71 45.81 -5.07
CA ALA A 317 -15.72 45.10 -4.26
C ALA A 317 -16.04 43.60 -4.10
N ARG A 318 -17.32 43.24 -3.94
CA ARG A 318 -17.80 41.84 -3.87
C ARG A 318 -17.53 41.08 -5.18
N ALA A 319 -17.76 41.71 -6.33
CA ALA A 319 -17.47 41.12 -7.63
C ALA A 319 -15.96 40.94 -7.87
N GLN A 320 -15.17 41.97 -7.56
CA GLN A 320 -13.70 41.94 -7.69
C GLN A 320 -13.07 40.85 -6.82
N ALA A 321 -13.50 40.71 -5.56
CA ALA A 321 -13.02 39.66 -4.65
C ALA A 321 -13.33 38.24 -5.17
N ARG A 322 -14.53 38.02 -5.73
CA ARG A 322 -14.89 36.75 -6.38
C ARG A 322 -14.05 36.46 -7.63
N PHE A 323 -13.79 37.48 -8.46
CA PHE A 323 -12.96 37.34 -9.66
C PHE A 323 -11.51 36.97 -9.32
N ILE A 324 -10.86 37.74 -8.44
CA ILE A 324 -9.47 37.49 -8.00
C ILE A 324 -9.36 36.10 -7.37
N THR A 325 -10.28 35.73 -6.47
CA THR A 325 -10.32 34.39 -5.86
C THR A 325 -10.41 33.26 -6.90
N LYS A 326 -11.21 33.44 -7.97
CA LYS A 326 -11.34 32.47 -9.07
C LYS A 326 -10.07 32.41 -9.93
N LYS A 327 -9.44 33.56 -10.20
CA LYS A 327 -8.17 33.68 -10.95
C LYS A 327 -7.04 32.95 -10.22
N SER A 328 -6.71 33.36 -8.99
CA SER A 328 -5.60 32.77 -8.20
C SER A 328 -5.78 31.27 -7.95
N LYS A 329 -7.02 30.78 -7.80
CA LYS A 329 -7.33 29.35 -7.70
C LYS A 329 -7.06 28.57 -9.00
N THR A 330 -7.30 29.19 -10.16
CA THR A 330 -7.03 28.60 -11.47
C THR A 330 -5.52 28.53 -11.72
N GLU A 331 -4.82 29.66 -11.53
CA GLU A 331 -3.38 29.78 -11.72
C GLU A 331 -2.59 28.87 -10.78
N SER A 332 -2.99 28.78 -9.50
CA SER A 332 -2.38 27.85 -8.53
C SER A 332 -2.59 26.38 -8.93
N ARG A 333 -3.77 26.01 -9.46
CA ARG A 333 -4.02 24.66 -9.98
C ARG A 333 -3.18 24.36 -11.23
N GLN A 334 -3.06 25.32 -12.14
CA GLN A 334 -2.19 25.20 -13.32
C GLN A 334 -0.73 25.03 -12.89
N LYS A 335 -0.19 25.93 -12.05
CA LYS A 335 1.17 25.82 -11.49
C LYS A 335 1.41 24.50 -10.76
N TYR A 336 0.45 24.01 -9.97
CA TYR A 336 0.56 22.72 -9.29
C TYR A 336 0.61 21.53 -10.24
N THR A 337 -0.23 21.51 -11.28
CA THR A 337 -0.28 20.41 -12.27
C THR A 337 0.91 20.46 -13.23
N SER A 338 1.31 21.64 -13.72
CA SER A 338 2.52 21.85 -14.52
C SER A 338 3.83 21.63 -13.74
N SER A 339 3.78 21.58 -12.40
CA SER A 339 4.92 21.13 -11.58
C SER A 339 5.15 19.61 -11.62
N ILE A 340 4.40 18.86 -12.44
CA ILE A 340 4.66 17.45 -12.74
C ILE A 340 5.30 17.37 -14.12
N ASN A 341 6.61 17.15 -14.12
CA ASN A 341 7.48 17.16 -15.29
C ASN A 341 8.48 15.98 -15.23
N PRO A 342 9.29 15.71 -16.28
CA PRO A 342 10.16 14.54 -16.32
C PRO A 342 11.22 14.50 -15.20
N ASN A 343 11.59 15.65 -14.67
CA ASN A 343 12.58 15.82 -13.61
C ASN A 343 11.95 15.70 -12.21
N THR A 344 10.62 15.54 -12.11
CA THR A 344 9.92 15.37 -10.84
C THR A 344 10.14 13.96 -10.31
N SER A 345 10.75 13.83 -9.13
CA SER A 345 11.02 12.52 -8.53
C SER A 345 9.75 11.65 -8.44
N PRO A 346 9.81 10.32 -8.65
CA PRO A 346 8.63 9.45 -8.59
C PRO A 346 7.88 9.57 -7.26
N THR A 347 8.61 9.71 -6.15
CA THR A 347 8.03 9.92 -4.80
C THR A 347 7.21 11.20 -4.72
N GLU A 348 7.71 12.32 -5.27
CA GLU A 348 6.98 13.59 -5.29
C GLU A 348 5.78 13.54 -6.24
N MET A 349 5.95 12.99 -7.45
CA MET A 349 4.87 12.76 -8.41
C MET A 349 3.73 11.96 -7.77
N TRP A 350 4.05 10.85 -7.09
CA TRP A 350 3.04 10.04 -6.40
C TRP A 350 2.39 10.77 -5.23
N ASN A 351 3.11 11.63 -4.51
CA ASN A 351 2.52 12.44 -3.44
C ASN A 351 1.57 13.52 -4.00
N LYS A 352 1.90 14.15 -5.14
CA LYS A 352 0.98 15.06 -5.86
C LYS A 352 -0.27 14.32 -6.34
N ILE A 353 -0.12 13.12 -6.92
CA ILE A 353 -1.25 12.28 -7.36
C ILE A 353 -2.11 11.82 -6.19
N LYS A 354 -1.53 11.42 -5.05
CA LYS A 354 -2.27 11.04 -3.83
C LYS A 354 -3.10 12.21 -3.29
N SER A 355 -2.51 13.42 -3.24
CA SER A 355 -3.21 14.66 -2.86
C SER A 355 -4.46 14.90 -3.73
N ILE A 356 -4.29 14.81 -5.07
CA ILE A 356 -5.35 14.95 -6.07
C ILE A 356 -6.44 13.86 -5.92
N LYS A 357 -6.05 12.59 -5.73
CA LYS A 357 -6.97 11.46 -5.49
C LYS A 357 -7.82 11.61 -4.21
N GLY A 358 -7.56 12.61 -3.36
CA GLY A 358 -8.17 12.72 -2.05
C GLY A 358 -7.46 11.89 -0.96
N ILE A 359 -6.48 11.06 -1.33
CA ILE A 359 -5.80 10.11 -0.43
C ILE A 359 -4.69 10.85 0.33
N ASN A 360 -5.06 11.44 1.46
CA ASN A 360 -4.11 11.80 2.50
C ASN A 360 -3.81 10.57 3.38
N HIS A 361 -2.72 10.59 4.15
CA HIS A 361 -2.57 9.68 5.29
C HIS A 361 -3.75 9.92 6.22
N GLN A 362 -4.57 8.88 6.48
CA GLN A 362 -5.56 8.96 7.55
C GLN A 362 -4.78 8.88 8.87
N PRO A 363 -4.91 9.85 9.79
CA PRO A 363 -4.47 9.62 11.17
C PRO A 363 -5.36 8.54 11.80
N LEU A 364 -4.93 7.93 12.90
CA LEU A 364 -5.88 7.24 13.76
C LEU A 364 -6.92 8.25 14.26
N PRO A 365 -8.20 7.85 14.38
CA PRO A 365 -9.17 8.57 15.20
C PRO A 365 -8.62 8.84 16.63
N PRO A 366 -8.97 9.98 17.25
CA PRO A 366 -8.66 10.25 18.66
C PRO A 366 -9.58 9.47 19.61
N ASN A 367 -10.75 9.02 19.12
CA ASN A 367 -11.68 8.18 19.85
C ASN A 367 -11.83 6.85 19.08
N LEU A 368 -11.77 5.72 19.77
CA LEU A 368 -11.88 4.37 19.21
C LEU A 368 -12.67 3.46 20.16
N HIS A 369 -13.16 2.32 19.64
CA HIS A 369 -13.89 1.30 20.40
C HIS A 369 -13.07 0.05 20.64
N PHE A 370 -13.18 -0.49 21.85
CA PHE A 370 -12.69 -1.80 22.25
C PHE A 370 -13.81 -2.55 22.98
N ASN A 371 -14.34 -3.62 22.39
CA ASN A 371 -15.52 -4.34 22.92
C ASN A 371 -16.70 -3.40 23.22
N ASP A 372 -16.97 -2.48 22.29
CA ASP A 372 -17.96 -1.39 22.36
C ASP A 372 -17.71 -0.28 23.43
N ASP A 373 -16.69 -0.41 24.29
CA ASP A 373 -16.25 0.67 25.19
C ASP A 373 -15.53 1.81 24.44
N PRO A 374 -15.88 3.09 24.72
CA PRO A 374 -15.28 4.25 24.06
C PRO A 374 -13.99 4.76 24.73
N LEU A 375 -12.87 4.52 24.06
CA LEU A 375 -11.53 5.00 24.45
C LEU A 375 -11.22 6.35 23.79
N SER A 376 -10.65 7.29 24.55
CA SER A 376 -10.30 8.64 24.07
C SER A 376 -8.92 9.16 24.50
N LEU A 377 -8.21 8.44 25.37
CA LEU A 377 -6.84 8.77 25.77
C LEU A 377 -5.84 8.02 24.85
N PRO A 378 -4.77 8.69 24.37
CA PRO A 378 -3.77 8.05 23.51
C PRO A 378 -3.07 6.82 24.14
N SER A 379 -2.88 6.84 25.47
CA SER A 379 -2.37 5.73 26.28
C SER A 379 -3.27 4.49 26.16
N ASP A 380 -4.54 4.66 26.48
CA ASP A 380 -5.53 3.60 26.59
C ASP A 380 -5.82 3.00 25.21
N ILE A 381 -5.79 3.84 24.17
CA ILE A 381 -5.86 3.41 22.77
C ILE A 381 -4.64 2.56 22.40
N ALA A 382 -3.42 2.98 22.75
CA ALA A 382 -2.20 2.21 22.47
C ALA A 382 -2.25 0.85 23.20
N GLU A 383 -2.65 0.85 24.46
CA GLU A 383 -2.78 -0.32 25.31
C GLU A 383 -3.87 -1.29 24.81
N ALA A 384 -5.07 -0.82 24.45
CA ALA A 384 -6.13 -1.65 23.90
C ALA A 384 -5.77 -2.27 22.53
N PHE A 385 -5.03 -1.55 21.68
CA PHE A 385 -4.42 -2.17 20.50
C PHE A 385 -3.41 -3.26 20.88
N ALA A 386 -2.57 -3.02 21.89
CA ALA A 386 -1.55 -3.98 22.31
C ALA A 386 -2.18 -5.25 22.90
N GLN A 387 -3.23 -5.11 23.71
CA GLN A 387 -4.05 -6.21 24.22
C GLN A 387 -4.76 -6.97 23.09
N GLN A 388 -5.33 -6.27 22.09
CA GLN A 388 -5.94 -6.92 20.93
C GLN A 388 -4.92 -7.72 20.09
N PHE A 389 -3.71 -7.19 19.90
CA PHE A 389 -2.67 -7.89 19.14
C PHE A 389 -2.01 -9.02 19.96
N LYS A 390 -1.82 -8.86 21.27
CA LYS A 390 -1.46 -9.97 22.18
C LYS A 390 -2.50 -11.08 22.07
N LYS A 391 -3.79 -10.75 22.22
CA LYS A 391 -4.93 -11.67 22.09
C LYS A 391 -5.06 -12.33 20.71
N ASN A 392 -4.35 -11.86 19.67
CA ASN A 392 -4.30 -12.57 18.38
C ASN A 392 -3.25 -13.70 18.33
N SER A 393 -2.23 -13.63 19.17
CA SER A 393 -1.10 -14.58 19.23
C SER A 393 -1.03 -15.36 20.54
N ASP A 394 -2.06 -15.23 21.38
CA ASP A 394 -2.29 -15.93 22.64
C ASP A 394 -2.78 -17.37 22.38
N CYS A 395 -2.33 -18.34 23.18
CA CYS A 395 -2.69 -19.75 23.00
C CYS A 395 -4.22 -20.00 23.09
N SER A 396 -4.98 -19.12 23.74
CA SER A 396 -6.46 -19.19 23.81
C SER A 396 -7.20 -19.06 22.46
N ASN A 397 -6.51 -18.77 21.36
CA ASN A 397 -7.10 -18.84 20.00
C ASN A 397 -7.15 -20.27 19.43
N TYR A 398 -6.42 -21.23 20.01
CA TYR A 398 -6.41 -22.60 19.54
C TYR A 398 -7.56 -23.43 20.13
N ASP A 399 -7.90 -24.54 19.47
CA ASP A 399 -8.82 -25.54 20.00
C ASP A 399 -8.25 -26.13 21.32
N PRO A 400 -9.03 -26.27 22.41
CA PRO A 400 -8.52 -26.78 23.70
C PRO A 400 -7.86 -28.17 23.62
N GLU A 401 -8.27 -29.00 22.68
CA GLU A 401 -7.64 -30.30 22.39
C GLU A 401 -6.24 -30.14 21.79
N PHE A 402 -6.06 -29.18 20.87
CA PHE A 402 -4.74 -28.84 20.33
C PHE A 402 -3.82 -28.25 21.40
N ILE A 403 -4.33 -27.50 22.39
CA ILE A 403 -3.50 -27.00 23.50
C ILE A 403 -2.90 -28.17 24.30
N LYS A 404 -3.68 -29.23 24.56
CA LYS A 404 -3.16 -30.45 25.21
C LYS A 404 -2.08 -31.12 24.36
N PHE A 405 -2.37 -31.36 23.08
CA PHE A 405 -1.41 -31.96 22.13
C PHE A 405 -0.11 -31.15 22.02
N LYS A 406 -0.23 -29.82 21.84
CA LYS A 406 0.88 -28.86 21.77
C LYS A 406 1.80 -29.03 22.98
N ASN A 407 1.27 -29.02 24.20
CA ASN A 407 2.09 -29.09 25.42
C ASN A 407 2.90 -30.40 25.47
N THR A 408 2.25 -31.54 25.18
CA THR A 408 2.94 -32.85 25.13
C THR A 408 4.04 -32.89 24.06
N VAL A 409 3.82 -32.31 22.88
CA VAL A 409 4.85 -32.22 21.83
C VAL A 409 5.97 -31.29 22.26
N GLU A 410 5.68 -30.12 22.85
CA GLU A 410 6.71 -29.16 23.28
C GLU A 410 7.62 -29.72 24.39
N ASP A 411 7.12 -30.56 25.29
CA ASP A 411 7.92 -31.18 26.36
C ASP A 411 8.76 -32.38 25.88
N ASN A 412 8.42 -32.99 24.74
CA ASN A 412 9.29 -33.95 24.05
C ASN A 412 10.32 -33.23 23.18
N LEU A 413 9.88 -32.23 22.40
CA LEU A 413 10.73 -31.48 21.48
C LEU A 413 11.88 -30.76 22.20
N LYS A 414 11.68 -30.25 23.42
CA LYS A 414 12.77 -29.68 24.25
C LYS A 414 13.92 -30.68 24.45
N LYS A 415 13.60 -31.94 24.77
CA LYS A 415 14.59 -32.99 25.04
C LYS A 415 15.35 -33.38 23.77
N GLU A 416 14.64 -33.53 22.65
CA GLU A 416 15.26 -33.84 21.35
C GLU A 416 16.14 -32.68 20.81
N LEU A 417 15.71 -31.44 21.06
CA LEU A 417 16.46 -30.23 20.71
C LEU A 417 17.74 -30.05 21.54
N GLU A 418 17.76 -30.51 22.78
CA GLU A 418 18.95 -30.45 23.65
C GLU A 418 20.00 -31.53 23.29
N ILE A 419 19.60 -32.60 22.59
CA ILE A 419 20.47 -33.74 22.26
C ILE A 419 21.17 -33.60 20.90
N ASN A 420 20.50 -33.10 19.86
CA ASN A 420 20.98 -33.15 18.47
C ASN A 420 21.85 -31.95 18.03
N PHE A 421 22.70 -31.41 18.93
CA PHE A 421 23.66 -30.34 18.60
C PHE A 421 24.98 -30.88 18.03
N HIS A 422 24.97 -31.27 16.76
CA HIS A 422 26.21 -31.51 16.00
C HIS A 422 26.61 -30.29 15.16
N GLU A 423 27.85 -29.83 15.32
CA GLU A 423 28.48 -28.85 14.42
C GLU A 423 28.93 -29.54 13.13
N GLU A 424 27.97 -29.84 12.25
CA GLU A 424 28.28 -30.17 10.86
C GLU A 424 28.80 -28.91 10.14
N ASP A 425 29.94 -29.05 9.46
CA ASP A 425 30.65 -28.01 8.71
C ASP A 425 29.96 -27.64 7.37
N ASN A 426 28.68 -27.31 7.49
CA ASN A 426 27.79 -26.93 6.40
C ASN A 426 28.03 -25.46 6.01
N HIS A 427 28.09 -25.18 4.70
CA HIS A 427 28.24 -23.83 4.13
C HIS A 427 27.25 -22.79 4.69
N LEU A 428 26.08 -23.19 5.19
CA LEU A 428 25.14 -22.32 5.90
C LEU A 428 25.76 -21.65 7.14
N ASN A 429 26.55 -22.39 7.91
CA ASN A 429 27.04 -22.02 9.25
C ASN A 429 28.33 -21.17 9.24
N MET A 430 28.97 -20.99 8.08
CA MET A 430 30.16 -20.15 7.91
C MET A 430 29.95 -18.70 8.39
N PRO A 431 31.01 -17.92 8.71
CA PRO A 431 30.89 -16.48 8.91
C PRO A 431 30.32 -15.74 7.68
N PHE A 432 29.82 -14.52 7.88
CA PHE A 432 29.32 -13.64 6.83
C PHE A 432 30.43 -12.78 6.22
N SER A 433 30.29 -12.52 4.92
CA SER A 433 31.22 -11.74 4.10
C SER A 433 30.80 -10.27 3.93
N ARG A 434 31.76 -9.39 3.65
CA ARG A 434 31.50 -7.98 3.30
C ARG A 434 30.58 -7.84 2.07
N ASN A 435 30.68 -8.77 1.10
CA ASN A 435 29.81 -8.84 -0.08
C ASN A 435 28.35 -9.16 0.29
N GLU A 436 28.11 -10.08 1.23
CA GLU A 436 26.75 -10.36 1.73
C GLU A 436 26.14 -9.14 2.42
N LEU A 437 26.93 -8.41 3.22
CA LEU A 437 26.49 -7.17 3.88
C LEU A 437 26.12 -6.09 2.84
N TYR A 438 26.97 -5.82 1.86
CA TYR A 438 26.66 -4.87 0.79
C TYR A 438 25.46 -5.32 -0.05
N THR A 439 25.31 -6.61 -0.35
CA THR A 439 24.13 -7.17 -1.05
C THR A 439 22.84 -6.95 -0.23
N ALA A 440 22.89 -7.13 1.09
CA ALA A 440 21.75 -6.91 1.98
C ALA A 440 21.36 -5.41 2.05
N LEU A 441 22.36 -4.52 2.10
CA LEU A 441 22.19 -3.07 2.21
C LEU A 441 21.79 -2.38 0.89
N SER A 442 22.32 -2.79 -0.27
CA SER A 442 21.95 -2.21 -1.57
C SER A 442 20.47 -2.46 -1.90
N GLY A 443 19.96 -3.64 -1.54
CA GLY A 443 18.54 -3.99 -1.59
C GLY A 443 17.65 -3.35 -0.52
N CYS A 444 18.12 -2.34 0.23
CA CYS A 444 17.33 -1.63 1.24
C CYS A 444 16.84 -0.25 0.75
N LYS A 445 15.60 0.08 1.12
CA LYS A 445 15.06 1.44 0.96
C LYS A 445 14.80 2.02 2.35
N SER A 446 15.34 3.19 2.63
CA SER A 446 15.17 3.87 3.90
C SER A 446 13.67 4.12 4.18
N LYS A 447 13.19 3.53 5.28
CA LYS A 447 11.80 3.57 5.79
C LYS A 447 11.84 4.00 7.27
N SER A 448 10.69 3.98 7.94
CA SER A 448 10.62 4.15 9.40
C SER A 448 11.56 3.16 10.12
N PRO A 449 12.33 3.62 11.13
CA PRO A 449 13.23 2.79 11.93
C PRO A 449 12.48 1.90 12.94
N GLY A 450 13.20 1.07 13.69
CA GLY A 450 12.67 0.30 14.82
C GLY A 450 12.66 1.11 16.14
N PRO A 451 12.62 0.41 17.30
CA PRO A 451 12.97 0.97 18.60
C PRO A 451 14.26 1.81 18.58
N ASP A 452 15.29 1.33 17.87
CA ASP A 452 16.59 2.00 17.70
C ASP A 452 16.53 3.45 17.18
N GLY A 453 15.47 3.83 16.45
CA GLY A 453 15.40 5.12 15.77
C GLY A 453 16.36 5.26 14.58
N ILE A 454 17.12 4.23 14.21
CA ILE A 454 18.15 4.23 13.17
C ILE A 454 17.55 3.76 11.83
N PRO A 455 17.40 4.63 10.80
CA PRO A 455 16.93 4.22 9.48
C PRO A 455 18.04 3.58 8.63
N PHE A 456 17.69 2.75 7.64
CA PHE A 456 18.67 2.13 6.73
C PHE A 456 19.65 3.12 6.07
N SER A 457 19.22 4.35 5.80
CA SER A 457 20.09 5.38 5.22
C SER A 457 21.30 5.74 6.09
N PHE A 458 21.24 5.54 7.41
CA PHE A 458 22.41 5.74 8.29
C PHE A 458 23.43 4.63 8.11
N ILE A 459 22.96 3.37 8.02
CA ILE A 459 23.82 2.18 7.79
C ILE A 459 24.38 2.16 6.36
N GLN A 460 23.60 2.63 5.37
CA GLN A 460 24.01 2.72 3.97
C GLN A 460 25.09 3.77 3.70
N ASN A 461 25.31 4.74 4.61
CA ASN A 461 26.31 5.81 4.46
C ASN A 461 27.32 5.82 5.62
N LEU A 462 27.60 4.65 6.23
CA LEU A 462 28.76 4.50 7.12
C LEU A 462 30.07 4.59 6.32
N PRO A 463 31.19 4.97 6.95
CA PRO A 463 32.52 4.76 6.38
C PRO A 463 32.82 3.26 6.27
N ALA A 464 33.80 2.89 5.44
CA ALA A 464 34.19 1.48 5.25
C ALA A 464 34.56 0.77 6.57
N ILE A 465 35.29 1.44 7.47
CA ILE A 465 35.61 0.94 8.82
C ILE A 465 34.34 0.71 9.67
N GLY A 466 33.29 1.51 9.47
CA GLY A 466 31.98 1.32 10.11
C GLY A 466 31.19 0.14 9.53
N HIS A 467 31.33 -0.15 8.23
CA HIS A 467 30.79 -1.40 7.64
C HIS A 467 31.55 -2.64 8.12
N ASP A 468 32.86 -2.55 8.33
CA ASP A 468 33.67 -3.65 8.86
C ASP A 468 33.38 -3.93 10.34
N ILE A 469 33.26 -2.89 11.17
CA ILE A 469 32.83 -3.01 12.57
C ILE A 469 31.41 -3.61 12.65
N LEU A 470 30.49 -3.17 11.79
CA LEU A 470 29.16 -3.78 11.67
C LEU A 470 29.21 -5.26 11.26
N LEU A 471 30.11 -5.64 10.35
CA LEU A 471 30.30 -7.03 9.94
C LEU A 471 30.87 -7.88 11.08
N GLN A 472 31.82 -7.36 11.85
CA GLN A 472 32.39 -8.03 13.02
C GLN A 472 31.31 -8.25 14.10
N ILE A 473 30.53 -7.22 14.43
CA ILE A 473 29.37 -7.31 15.33
C ILE A 473 28.41 -8.42 14.90
N ILE A 474 28.01 -8.44 13.62
CA ILE A 474 27.10 -9.46 13.06
C ILE A 474 27.72 -10.86 13.13
N ASN A 475 29.02 -11.00 12.86
CA ASN A 475 29.72 -12.29 12.92
C ASN A 475 29.93 -12.81 14.35
N ILE A 476 30.06 -11.93 15.35
CA ILE A 476 30.14 -12.32 16.76
C ILE A 476 28.78 -12.85 17.25
N ILE A 477 27.70 -12.13 16.95
CA ILE A 477 26.31 -12.57 17.23
C ILE A 477 26.04 -13.93 16.57
N TRP A 478 26.51 -14.13 15.33
CA TRP A 478 26.38 -15.40 14.61
C TRP A 478 27.18 -16.54 15.23
N ASN A 479 28.48 -16.32 15.50
CA ASN A 479 29.37 -17.36 15.99
C ASN A 479 29.11 -17.74 17.46
N LYS A 480 28.63 -16.81 18.29
CA LYS A 480 28.20 -17.09 19.67
C LYS A 480 26.75 -17.58 19.76
N GLY A 481 25.93 -17.35 18.73
CA GLY A 481 24.48 -17.64 18.73
C GLY A 481 23.61 -16.72 19.62
N ILE A 482 24.24 -15.76 20.31
CA ILE A 482 23.62 -14.87 21.29
C ILE A 482 22.90 -13.72 20.56
N TYR A 483 21.57 -13.80 20.47
CA TYR A 483 20.74 -12.79 19.84
C TYR A 483 20.54 -11.57 20.78
N PRO A 484 20.83 -10.32 20.35
CA PRO A 484 20.71 -9.15 21.24
C PRO A 484 19.27 -8.94 21.74
N GLU A 485 19.09 -8.73 23.05
CA GLU A 485 17.74 -8.73 23.66
C GLU A 485 16.83 -7.65 23.08
N GLN A 486 17.43 -6.50 22.77
CA GLN A 486 16.78 -5.36 22.15
C GLN A 486 16.09 -5.70 20.83
N TRP A 487 16.58 -6.71 20.12
CA TRP A 487 16.04 -7.12 18.82
C TRP A 487 14.80 -8.04 18.96
N HIS A 488 14.48 -8.53 20.17
CA HIS A 488 13.17 -9.15 20.45
C HIS A 488 12.04 -8.12 20.52
N ASN A 489 12.36 -6.86 20.85
CA ASN A 489 11.39 -5.76 20.93
C ASN A 489 11.00 -5.27 19.52
N ALA A 490 9.72 -4.98 19.30
CA ALA A 490 9.22 -4.36 18.07
C ALA A 490 8.12 -3.33 18.35
N ILE A 491 8.17 -2.20 17.65
CA ILE A 491 7.11 -1.18 17.71
C ILE A 491 6.08 -1.48 16.62
N ILE A 492 4.87 -1.86 17.01
CA ILE A 492 3.75 -2.07 16.11
C ILE A 492 3.12 -0.72 15.73
N ILE A 493 2.93 -0.51 14.43
CA ILE A 493 2.07 0.54 13.89
C ILE A 493 0.74 -0.08 13.42
N PRO A 494 -0.41 0.28 14.00
CA PRO A 494 -1.71 -0.21 13.56
C PRO A 494 -2.12 0.46 12.23
N ILE A 495 -2.39 -0.35 11.20
CA ILE A 495 -2.86 0.15 9.88
C ILE A 495 -4.29 -0.36 9.60
N PRO A 496 -5.26 0.52 9.29
CA PRO A 496 -6.66 0.10 9.11
C PRO A 496 -6.83 -0.81 7.88
N LYS A 497 -7.69 -1.82 8.01
CA LYS A 497 -8.11 -2.70 6.91
C LYS A 497 -9.00 -1.87 5.94
N PRO A 498 -8.80 -1.97 4.61
CA PRO A 498 -9.56 -1.17 3.66
C PRO A 498 -11.05 -1.57 3.69
N ASN A 499 -11.93 -0.56 3.58
CA ASN A 499 -13.39 -0.72 3.53
C ASN A 499 -14.01 -1.41 4.77
N LYS A 500 -13.35 -1.34 5.93
CA LYS A 500 -13.91 -1.70 7.23
C LYS A 500 -14.15 -0.45 8.07
N ASN A 501 -14.99 -0.56 9.11
CA ASN A 501 -15.11 0.51 10.08
C ASN A 501 -13.74 0.73 10.74
N LYS A 502 -13.35 2.00 10.90
CA LYS A 502 -12.04 2.40 11.42
C LYS A 502 -12.11 2.85 12.88
N PHE A 503 -13.30 2.87 13.47
CA PHE A 503 -13.46 3.18 14.90
C PHE A 503 -13.21 1.94 15.77
N ASP A 504 -13.40 0.72 15.25
CA ASP A 504 -13.13 -0.52 16.00
C ASP A 504 -11.66 -0.97 15.86
N ILE A 505 -11.03 -1.25 17.00
CA ILE A 505 -9.62 -1.70 17.08
C ILE A 505 -9.36 -3.02 16.33
N ILE A 506 -10.35 -3.93 16.29
CA ILE A 506 -10.31 -5.22 15.58
C ILE A 506 -10.05 -5.04 14.07
N ASN A 507 -10.43 -3.89 13.49
CA ASN A 507 -10.33 -3.62 12.06
C ASN A 507 -8.94 -3.13 11.59
N TYR A 508 -7.90 -3.25 12.42
CA TYR A 508 -6.52 -2.89 12.07
C TYR A 508 -5.62 -4.12 11.83
N ARG A 509 -4.46 -3.90 11.20
CA ARG A 509 -3.34 -4.85 11.08
C ARG A 509 -2.13 -4.36 11.90
N PRO A 510 -1.43 -5.23 12.64
CA PRO A 510 -0.18 -4.88 13.30
C PRO A 510 0.99 -4.92 12.30
N ILE A 511 1.69 -3.80 12.08
CA ILE A 511 2.93 -3.79 11.29
C ILE A 511 4.14 -3.54 12.20
N SER A 512 5.02 -4.53 12.30
CA SER A 512 6.15 -4.55 13.23
C SER A 512 7.36 -3.78 12.70
N LEU A 513 7.74 -2.71 13.40
CA LEU A 513 9.01 -2.02 13.22
C LEU A 513 10.08 -2.65 14.13
N ILE A 514 10.86 -3.58 13.57
CA ILE A 514 12.07 -4.18 14.19
C ILE A 514 13.29 -3.27 13.93
N ASN A 515 14.32 -3.35 14.78
CA ASN A 515 15.60 -2.64 14.59
C ASN A 515 16.24 -2.91 13.21
N THR A 516 16.97 -1.93 12.70
CA THR A 516 17.49 -1.91 11.32
C THR A 516 18.76 -2.75 11.16
N ILE A 517 19.60 -2.83 12.20
CA ILE A 517 20.74 -3.77 12.23
C ILE A 517 20.23 -5.22 12.21
N ALA A 518 19.24 -5.53 13.07
CA ALA A 518 18.58 -6.85 13.11
C ALA A 518 18.05 -7.25 11.72
N LYS A 519 17.29 -6.37 11.05
CA LYS A 519 16.80 -6.58 9.68
C LYS A 519 17.89 -6.76 8.63
N THR A 520 19.11 -6.26 8.88
CA THR A 520 20.26 -6.43 7.98
C THR A 520 20.81 -7.84 8.13
N MET A 521 20.98 -8.32 9.37
CA MET A 521 21.37 -9.71 9.66
C MET A 521 20.29 -10.71 9.19
N GLU A 522 19.01 -10.45 9.49
CA GLU A 522 17.87 -11.24 8.99
C GLU A 522 17.94 -11.44 7.47
N LYS A 523 18.26 -10.39 6.71
CA LYS A 523 18.35 -10.47 5.24
C LYS A 523 19.47 -11.40 4.76
N ILE A 524 20.62 -11.38 5.41
CA ILE A 524 21.77 -12.22 5.04
C ILE A 524 21.44 -13.69 5.36
N VAL A 525 21.00 -13.96 6.59
CA VAL A 525 20.54 -15.28 7.04
C VAL A 525 19.44 -15.83 6.10
N ASN A 526 18.44 -15.01 5.75
CA ASN A 526 17.36 -15.44 4.88
C ASN A 526 17.81 -15.73 3.43
N LYS A 527 18.87 -15.07 2.93
CA LYS A 527 19.46 -15.38 1.62
C LYS A 527 20.09 -16.78 1.63
N ARG A 528 20.73 -17.18 2.72
CA ARG A 528 21.30 -18.53 2.90
C ARG A 528 20.21 -19.59 3.08
N LEU A 529 19.22 -19.30 3.92
CA LEU A 529 18.07 -20.18 4.16
C LEU A 529 17.28 -20.47 2.87
N ILE A 530 16.85 -19.43 2.13
CA ILE A 530 16.12 -19.62 0.86
C ILE A 530 16.95 -20.39 -0.16
N TRP A 531 18.27 -20.16 -0.23
CA TRP A 531 19.14 -20.92 -1.12
C TRP A 531 19.04 -22.43 -0.84
N HIS A 532 19.23 -22.85 0.41
CA HIS A 532 19.17 -24.26 0.79
C HIS A 532 17.77 -24.86 0.58
N LEU A 533 16.70 -24.16 0.99
CA LEU A 533 15.32 -24.64 0.83
C LEU A 533 14.94 -24.88 -0.65
N GLU A 534 15.45 -24.06 -1.57
CA GLU A 534 15.19 -24.19 -3.01
C GLU A 534 16.13 -25.21 -3.68
N THR A 535 17.42 -25.33 -3.29
CA THR A 535 18.32 -26.35 -3.84
C THR A 535 17.96 -27.76 -3.37
N SER A 536 17.58 -27.91 -2.09
CA SER A 536 17.15 -29.19 -1.50
C SER A 536 15.71 -29.56 -1.86
N ASN A 537 15.00 -28.75 -2.68
CA ASN A 537 13.62 -28.94 -3.11
C ASN A 537 12.60 -29.11 -1.95
N LEU A 538 12.89 -28.49 -0.79
CA LEU A 538 12.09 -28.64 0.43
C LEU A 538 10.73 -27.92 0.37
N ILE A 539 10.59 -26.89 -0.48
CA ILE A 539 9.33 -26.17 -0.69
C ILE A 539 8.53 -26.79 -1.85
N ILE A 540 7.28 -27.20 -1.59
CA ILE A 540 6.40 -27.88 -2.58
C ILE A 540 6.29 -27.11 -3.91
N LYS A 541 6.15 -27.80 -5.04
CA LYS A 541 6.23 -27.19 -6.38
C LYS A 541 5.02 -26.31 -6.70
N GLU A 542 3.93 -26.53 -5.98
CA GLU A 542 2.61 -25.92 -6.09
C GLU A 542 2.51 -24.60 -5.28
N GLN A 543 3.50 -24.32 -4.42
CA GLN A 543 3.65 -23.05 -3.69
C GLN A 543 4.35 -22.00 -4.58
N CYS A 544 3.59 -21.01 -5.05
CA CYS A 544 4.11 -19.88 -5.82
C CYS A 544 4.27 -18.58 -5.01
N GLY A 545 3.82 -18.55 -3.74
CA GLY A 545 3.90 -17.38 -2.87
C GLY A 545 5.34 -17.05 -2.47
N PHE A 546 5.70 -15.76 -2.55
CA PHE A 546 6.97 -15.16 -2.10
C PHE A 546 8.31 -15.73 -2.64
N ARG A 547 8.30 -16.81 -3.43
CA ARG A 547 9.51 -17.42 -4.02
C ARG A 547 10.08 -16.62 -5.20
N LYS A 548 11.38 -16.78 -5.47
CA LYS A 548 12.01 -16.25 -6.68
C LYS A 548 11.44 -16.98 -7.91
N ASN A 549 11.40 -16.29 -9.05
CA ASN A 549 10.90 -16.78 -10.36
C ASN A 549 9.41 -17.23 -10.43
N HIS A 550 8.69 -17.37 -9.32
CA HIS A 550 7.26 -17.67 -9.25
C HIS A 550 6.42 -16.37 -9.26
N THR A 551 5.16 -16.45 -9.70
CA THR A 551 4.22 -15.31 -9.82
C THR A 551 2.77 -15.76 -9.63
N THR A 552 1.86 -14.81 -9.40
CA THR A 552 0.41 -15.12 -9.36
C THR A 552 -0.12 -15.66 -10.69
N ILE A 553 0.51 -15.30 -11.83
CA ILE A 553 0.13 -15.79 -13.16
C ILE A 553 0.34 -17.30 -13.29
N ASP A 554 1.29 -17.89 -12.55
CA ASP A 554 1.58 -19.32 -12.63
C ASP A 554 0.41 -20.19 -12.12
N ILE A 555 -0.19 -19.80 -10.99
CA ILE A 555 -1.41 -20.42 -10.44
C ILE A 555 -2.61 -20.17 -11.35
N LEU A 556 -2.78 -18.93 -11.81
CA LEU A 556 -3.87 -18.54 -12.70
C LEU A 556 -3.81 -19.29 -14.05
N ALA A 557 -2.61 -19.55 -14.57
CA ALA A 557 -2.35 -20.35 -15.76
C ALA A 557 -2.68 -21.83 -15.53
N THR A 558 -2.23 -22.42 -14.43
CA THR A 558 -2.53 -23.82 -14.07
C THR A 558 -4.04 -24.05 -14.02
N LEU A 559 -4.72 -23.22 -13.23
CA LEU A 559 -6.16 -23.29 -13.05
C LEU A 559 -6.92 -23.04 -14.36
N HIS A 560 -6.46 -22.11 -15.20
CA HIS A 560 -7.07 -21.83 -16.49
C HIS A 560 -6.98 -23.03 -17.45
N THR A 561 -5.79 -23.61 -17.61
CA THR A 561 -5.57 -24.78 -18.48
C THR A 561 -6.44 -25.95 -18.00
N ASP A 562 -6.45 -26.25 -16.69
CA ASP A 562 -7.27 -27.35 -16.15
C ASP A 562 -8.78 -27.14 -16.33
N ILE A 563 -9.30 -25.91 -16.16
CA ILE A 563 -10.71 -25.60 -16.45
C ILE A 563 -11.03 -25.78 -17.95
N CYS A 564 -10.11 -25.41 -18.85
CA CYS A 564 -10.32 -25.58 -20.29
C CYS A 564 -10.28 -27.06 -20.68
N ASN A 565 -9.31 -27.83 -20.18
CA ASN A 565 -9.22 -29.27 -20.37
C ASN A 565 -10.48 -29.99 -19.88
N ALA A 566 -10.94 -29.71 -18.66
CA ALA A 566 -12.17 -30.30 -18.12
C ALA A 566 -13.37 -30.03 -19.04
N LYS A 567 -13.56 -28.77 -19.46
CA LYS A 567 -14.70 -28.38 -20.31
C LYS A 567 -14.62 -28.96 -21.73
N ASN A 568 -13.42 -29.08 -22.30
CA ASN A 568 -13.22 -29.75 -23.59
C ASN A 568 -13.51 -31.26 -23.50
N ASN A 569 -13.14 -31.89 -22.37
CA ASN A 569 -13.47 -33.28 -22.06
C ASN A 569 -14.94 -33.50 -21.62
N LYS A 570 -15.78 -32.46 -21.62
CA LYS A 570 -17.17 -32.44 -21.10
C LYS A 570 -17.30 -32.77 -19.60
N HIS A 571 -16.21 -32.73 -18.85
CA HIS A 571 -16.19 -32.85 -17.39
C HIS A 571 -16.63 -31.54 -16.74
N HIS A 572 -17.17 -31.61 -15.52
CA HIS A 572 -17.18 -30.45 -14.63
C HIS A 572 -15.83 -30.32 -13.91
N LEU A 573 -15.55 -29.11 -13.40
CA LEU A 573 -14.49 -28.86 -12.43
C LEU A 573 -15.08 -28.07 -11.26
N ILE A 574 -14.90 -28.57 -10.04
CA ILE A 574 -15.26 -27.85 -8.81
C ILE A 574 -13.96 -27.28 -8.22
N LEU A 575 -13.99 -26.00 -7.86
CA LEU A 575 -12.87 -25.27 -7.26
C LEU A 575 -13.32 -24.66 -5.93
N ILE A 576 -12.57 -24.92 -4.87
CA ILE A 576 -12.77 -24.37 -3.53
C ILE A 576 -11.56 -23.51 -3.16
N SER A 577 -11.82 -22.23 -2.89
CA SER A 577 -10.86 -21.28 -2.34
C SER A 577 -11.05 -21.20 -0.83
N LEU A 578 -9.97 -21.31 -0.08
CA LEU A 578 -9.96 -21.40 1.38
C LEU A 578 -9.26 -20.17 1.99
N ASP A 579 -9.87 -19.59 3.02
CA ASP A 579 -9.33 -18.44 3.78
C ASP A 579 -8.86 -18.91 5.17
N LEU A 580 -7.63 -18.53 5.55
CA LEU A 580 -7.05 -18.84 6.85
C LEU A 580 -7.25 -17.70 7.85
N GLU A 581 -7.73 -18.02 9.05
CA GLU A 581 -7.92 -17.03 10.11
C GLU A 581 -6.58 -16.59 10.70
N LYS A 582 -6.30 -15.28 10.63
CA LYS A 582 -5.13 -14.63 11.23
C LYS A 582 -3.79 -15.35 10.93
N ALA A 583 -3.59 -15.91 9.73
CA ALA A 583 -2.56 -16.92 9.45
C ALA A 583 -1.15 -16.63 10.02
N TYR A 584 -0.65 -15.38 9.92
CA TYR A 584 0.65 -14.98 10.49
C TYR A 584 0.69 -14.92 12.02
N ASP A 585 -0.43 -14.63 12.68
CA ASP A 585 -0.53 -14.43 14.13
C ASP A 585 -0.71 -15.78 14.87
N MET A 586 -1.24 -16.81 14.19
CA MET A 586 -1.54 -18.15 14.71
C MET A 586 -0.43 -19.21 14.48
N VAL A 587 0.70 -18.85 13.85
CA VAL A 587 1.79 -19.81 13.59
C VAL A 587 2.36 -20.36 14.90
N TRP A 588 2.24 -21.67 15.12
CA TRP A 588 2.88 -22.34 16.25
C TRP A 588 4.40 -22.41 16.05
N ARG A 589 5.15 -21.67 16.87
CA ARG A 589 6.59 -21.42 16.66
C ARG A 589 7.46 -22.67 16.78
N ASN A 590 7.16 -23.56 17.73
CA ASN A 590 8.01 -24.72 17.99
C ASN A 590 7.92 -25.78 16.87
N ARG A 591 6.74 -25.97 16.27
CA ARG A 591 6.59 -26.76 15.04
C ARG A 591 7.38 -26.19 13.84
N VAL A 592 7.59 -24.87 13.77
CA VAL A 592 8.47 -24.31 12.73
C VAL A 592 9.92 -24.72 12.97
N LEU A 593 10.37 -24.79 14.23
CA LEU A 593 11.71 -25.27 14.59
C LEU A 593 11.87 -26.77 14.31
N GLU A 594 10.88 -27.59 14.67
CA GLU A 594 10.78 -29.00 14.29
C GLU A 594 10.94 -29.19 12.77
N ILE A 595 10.22 -28.43 11.94
CA ILE A 595 10.32 -28.47 10.47
C ILE A 595 11.72 -28.07 9.97
N ILE A 596 12.38 -27.09 10.60
CA ILE A 596 13.74 -26.65 10.24
C ILE A 596 14.75 -27.76 10.57
N GLN A 597 14.68 -28.35 11.75
CA GLN A 597 15.57 -29.44 12.18
C GLN A 597 15.38 -30.69 11.31
N ASN A 598 14.12 -31.10 11.07
CA ASN A 598 13.76 -32.19 10.16
C ASN A 598 14.07 -31.90 8.67
N SER A 599 14.47 -30.67 8.33
CA SER A 599 15.01 -30.29 7.02
C SER A 599 16.53 -30.38 6.92
N GLY A 600 17.23 -30.84 7.97
CA GLY A 600 18.70 -30.91 8.01
C GLY A 600 19.39 -29.57 8.26
N ILE A 601 18.69 -28.60 8.86
CA ILE A 601 19.23 -27.26 9.13
C ILE A 601 19.64 -27.18 10.60
N ASN A 602 20.93 -27.43 10.86
CA ASN A 602 21.52 -27.54 12.19
C ASN A 602 22.53 -26.41 12.49
N GLY A 603 23.05 -26.36 13.73
CA GLY A 603 24.13 -25.45 14.15
C GLY A 603 23.72 -23.97 14.26
N LYS A 604 24.63 -23.05 13.90
CA LYS A 604 24.45 -21.58 14.05
C LYS A 604 23.21 -21.05 13.34
N MET A 605 22.87 -21.61 12.17
CA MET A 605 21.63 -21.32 11.45
C MET A 605 20.40 -21.67 12.29
N PHE A 606 20.34 -22.88 12.85
CA PHE A 606 19.25 -23.30 13.72
C PHE A 606 19.12 -22.39 14.95
N LEU A 607 20.23 -22.19 15.66
CA LEU A 607 20.29 -21.43 16.91
C LEU A 607 19.87 -19.96 16.72
N PHE A 608 20.29 -19.31 15.63
CA PHE A 608 19.83 -17.97 15.28
C PHE A 608 18.31 -17.92 15.04
N LEU A 609 17.74 -18.91 14.36
CA LEU A 609 16.31 -18.97 14.05
C LEU A 609 15.46 -19.29 15.29
N GLN A 610 15.94 -20.18 16.16
CA GLN A 610 15.36 -20.45 17.49
C GLN A 610 15.32 -19.17 18.33
N ASN A 611 16.45 -18.48 18.48
CA ASN A 611 16.52 -17.25 19.27
C ASN A 611 15.74 -16.09 18.63
N PHE A 612 15.69 -15.98 17.30
CA PHE A 612 14.85 -15.00 16.61
C PHE A 612 13.35 -15.14 16.94
N LEU A 613 12.84 -16.37 17.10
CA LEU A 613 11.44 -16.67 17.46
C LEU A 613 11.15 -16.60 18.97
N LYS A 614 12.17 -16.73 19.82
CA LYS A 614 12.05 -16.69 21.29
C LYS A 614 11.72 -15.28 21.81
N ASN A 615 11.08 -15.21 22.98
CA ASN A 615 10.89 -14.00 23.80
C ASN A 615 10.38 -12.73 23.09
N ARG A 616 9.61 -12.85 21.98
CA ARG A 616 9.13 -11.70 21.19
C ARG A 616 8.25 -10.75 22.01
N LYS A 617 8.71 -9.51 22.17
CA LYS A 617 8.06 -8.42 22.89
C LYS A 617 7.54 -7.35 21.92
N ILE A 618 6.35 -6.82 22.17
CA ILE A 618 5.68 -5.81 21.34
C ILE A 618 5.27 -4.60 22.17
N GLN A 619 5.35 -3.42 21.56
CA GLN A 619 4.66 -2.20 22.01
C GLN A 619 3.90 -1.61 20.82
N VAL A 620 2.67 -1.16 21.02
CA VAL A 620 1.94 -0.42 19.98
C VAL A 620 2.21 1.06 20.13
N ARG A 621 2.48 1.75 19.02
CA ARG A 621 2.47 3.22 18.97
C ARG A 621 1.14 3.72 18.41
N ALA A 622 0.38 4.43 19.23
CA ALA A 622 -0.84 5.12 18.81
C ALA A 622 -0.71 6.63 19.06
N LEU A 623 -1.01 7.42 18.02
CA LEU A 623 -0.87 8.89 18.04
C LEU A 623 0.57 9.33 18.40
N SER A 624 0.79 9.82 19.62
CA SER A 624 2.12 10.17 20.18
C SER A 624 2.70 9.09 21.09
N GLU A 625 1.86 8.25 21.70
CA GLU A 625 2.23 7.40 22.84
C GLU A 625 2.58 5.96 22.45
N LEU A 626 3.16 5.24 23.42
CA LEU A 626 3.44 3.81 23.37
C LEU A 626 2.61 3.07 24.44
N SER A 627 2.20 1.84 24.13
CA SER A 627 1.63 0.91 25.11
C SER A 627 2.69 0.40 26.10
N ASN A 628 2.23 -0.34 27.12
CA ASN A 628 3.11 -1.23 27.88
C ASN A 628 3.77 -2.28 26.96
N ILE A 629 4.81 -2.95 27.47
CA ILE A 629 5.48 -4.05 26.77
C ILE A 629 4.67 -5.33 26.98
N HIS A 630 4.19 -5.93 25.90
CA HIS A 630 3.47 -7.21 25.92
C HIS A 630 4.33 -8.31 25.29
N GLN A 631 4.39 -9.48 25.92
CA GLN A 631 4.99 -10.67 25.31
C GLN A 631 3.99 -11.38 24.40
N THR A 632 4.49 -11.97 23.31
CA THR A 632 3.68 -12.76 22.35
C THR A 632 4.14 -14.21 22.35
N GLU A 633 3.18 -15.14 22.39
CA GLU A 633 3.44 -16.58 22.52
C GLU A 633 3.62 -17.26 21.15
N ASN A 634 2.67 -17.01 20.24
CA ASN A 634 2.62 -17.62 18.91
C ASN A 634 2.78 -16.55 17.81
N GLY A 635 2.74 -16.97 16.55
CA GLY A 635 2.81 -16.07 15.38
C GLY A 635 4.20 -15.54 15.07
N LEU A 636 4.28 -14.85 13.92
CA LEU A 636 5.51 -14.33 13.32
C LEU A 636 5.43 -12.80 13.10
N PRO A 637 6.48 -12.02 13.41
CA PRO A 637 6.42 -10.56 13.34
C PRO A 637 6.23 -10.01 11.91
N GLN A 638 5.03 -9.49 11.63
CA GLN A 638 4.61 -8.91 10.35
C GLN A 638 5.45 -7.67 9.97
N GLY A 639 6.61 -7.89 9.34
CA GLY A 639 7.58 -6.85 9.00
C GLY A 639 9.05 -7.31 8.98
N SER A 640 9.34 -8.49 9.54
CA SER A 640 10.60 -9.23 9.33
C SER A 640 10.69 -9.77 7.89
N VAL A 641 11.91 -10.03 7.42
CA VAL A 641 12.17 -10.75 6.17
C VAL A 641 12.13 -12.27 6.37
N ILE A 642 12.71 -12.77 7.47
CA ILE A 642 12.73 -14.20 7.81
C ILE A 642 11.32 -14.74 8.08
N SER A 643 10.45 -13.95 8.70
CA SER A 643 9.07 -14.36 8.97
C SER A 643 8.26 -14.74 7.72
N VAL A 644 8.64 -14.28 6.53
CA VAL A 644 8.00 -14.70 5.28
C VAL A 644 8.40 -16.14 4.93
N THR A 645 9.69 -16.46 5.00
CA THR A 645 10.21 -17.81 4.75
C THR A 645 9.75 -18.80 5.83
N MET A 646 9.65 -18.36 7.08
CA MET A 646 9.10 -19.18 8.17
C MET A 646 7.59 -19.43 8.04
N PHE A 647 6.84 -18.47 7.49
CA PHE A 647 5.45 -18.72 7.13
C PHE A 647 5.33 -19.76 6.00
N LEU A 648 6.18 -19.68 4.96
CA LEU A 648 6.22 -20.69 3.89
C LEU A 648 6.50 -22.09 4.42
N LEU A 649 7.48 -22.26 5.32
CA LEU A 649 7.75 -23.55 5.97
C LEU A 649 6.57 -24.04 6.81
N ALA A 650 5.95 -23.16 7.61
CA ALA A 650 4.83 -23.53 8.48
C ALA A 650 3.62 -24.10 7.73
N ILE A 651 3.36 -23.65 6.49
CA ILE A 651 2.23 -24.06 5.65
C ILE A 651 2.60 -25.11 4.57
N ASN A 652 3.89 -25.47 4.44
CA ASN A 652 4.40 -26.24 3.30
C ASN A 652 3.77 -27.64 3.14
N ASP A 653 3.34 -28.26 4.24
CA ASP A 653 2.77 -29.61 4.29
C ASP A 653 1.23 -29.65 4.24
N ILE A 654 0.56 -28.50 4.12
CA ILE A 654 -0.92 -28.37 4.15
C ILE A 654 -1.66 -29.35 3.22
N PHE A 655 -1.07 -29.68 2.08
CA PHE A 655 -1.66 -30.58 1.09
C PHE A 655 -1.02 -31.98 1.04
N LYS A 656 -0.11 -32.32 1.96
CA LYS A 656 0.66 -33.58 1.97
C LYS A 656 -0.22 -34.85 1.97
N ASN A 657 -1.39 -34.78 2.59
CA ASN A 657 -2.29 -35.93 2.78
C ASN A 657 -3.50 -35.94 1.82
N ILE A 658 -3.57 -35.03 0.83
CA ILE A 658 -4.74 -34.87 -0.04
C ILE A 658 -4.84 -36.04 -1.03
N PRO A 659 -6.03 -36.66 -1.20
CA PRO A 659 -6.21 -37.77 -2.13
C PRO A 659 -6.11 -37.30 -3.58
N LYS A 660 -5.43 -38.08 -4.43
CA LYS A 660 -5.62 -37.99 -5.88
C LYS A 660 -7.04 -38.50 -6.20
N PRO A 661 -7.77 -37.93 -7.17
CA PRO A 661 -7.31 -36.97 -8.19
C PRO A 661 -7.35 -35.48 -7.82
N THR A 662 -7.64 -35.09 -6.57
CA THR A 662 -7.69 -33.66 -6.18
C THR A 662 -6.35 -32.96 -6.41
N LYS A 663 -6.38 -31.86 -7.17
CA LYS A 663 -5.27 -30.94 -7.37
C LYS A 663 -5.35 -29.79 -6.36
N HIS A 664 -4.21 -29.18 -6.07
CA HIS A 664 -4.10 -28.07 -5.12
C HIS A 664 -3.10 -27.01 -5.62
N LEU A 665 -3.29 -25.76 -5.19
CA LEU A 665 -2.45 -24.61 -5.53
C LEU A 665 -2.32 -23.69 -4.31
N LEU A 666 -1.14 -23.11 -4.09
CA LEU A 666 -0.85 -22.34 -2.89
C LEU A 666 -0.11 -21.03 -3.22
N PHE A 667 -0.63 -19.89 -2.75
CA PHE A 667 0.05 -18.60 -2.85
C PHE A 667 0.15 -17.95 -1.46
N ALA A 668 1.19 -18.32 -0.72
CA ALA A 668 1.32 -18.00 0.70
C ALA A 668 0.10 -18.50 1.49
N ASP A 669 -0.80 -17.61 1.92
CA ASP A 669 -2.02 -17.91 2.65
C ASP A 669 -3.27 -18.14 1.76
N ASP A 670 -3.25 -17.69 0.49
CA ASP A 670 -4.31 -18.00 -0.49
C ASP A 670 -4.22 -19.50 -0.88
N CYS A 671 -5.16 -20.30 -0.39
CA CYS A 671 -5.20 -21.76 -0.54
C CYS A 671 -6.32 -22.20 -1.51
N HIS A 672 -6.03 -23.07 -2.47
CA HIS A 672 -7.02 -23.56 -3.44
C HIS A 672 -6.94 -25.08 -3.64
N ILE A 673 -8.09 -25.77 -3.62
CA ILE A 673 -8.23 -27.19 -4.01
C ILE A 673 -9.29 -27.35 -5.10
N TYR A 674 -9.10 -28.29 -6.02
CA TYR A 674 -10.04 -28.54 -7.12
C TYR A 674 -9.95 -29.96 -7.66
N CYS A 675 -11.07 -30.44 -8.19
CA CYS A 675 -11.19 -31.75 -8.82
C CYS A 675 -12.11 -31.67 -10.05
N SER A 676 -11.87 -32.52 -11.03
CA SER A 676 -12.67 -32.61 -12.27
C SER A 676 -13.06 -34.05 -12.58
N GLY A 677 -14.30 -34.27 -13.01
CA GLY A 677 -14.83 -35.61 -13.26
C GLY A 677 -16.08 -35.62 -14.14
N GLN A 678 -16.66 -36.81 -14.34
CA GLN A 678 -17.90 -37.01 -15.12
C GLN A 678 -19.14 -37.11 -14.22
N ASN A 679 -19.06 -37.88 -13.12
CA ASN A 679 -20.08 -37.88 -12.07
C ASN A 679 -19.78 -36.74 -11.06
N ILE A 680 -20.83 -35.98 -10.72
CA ILE A 680 -20.71 -34.79 -9.84
C ILE A 680 -20.62 -35.18 -8.37
N GLU A 681 -21.37 -36.19 -7.92
CA GLU A 681 -21.42 -36.70 -6.55
C GLU A 681 -20.03 -37.21 -6.14
N THR A 682 -19.42 -38.10 -6.92
CA THR A 682 -18.07 -38.61 -6.63
C THR A 682 -17.01 -37.51 -6.59
N THR A 683 -17.21 -36.42 -7.35
CA THR A 683 -16.31 -35.25 -7.33
C THR A 683 -16.53 -34.39 -6.07
N VAL A 684 -17.75 -34.34 -5.55
CA VAL A 684 -18.08 -33.73 -4.26
C VAL A 684 -17.49 -34.56 -3.12
N ASP A 685 -17.66 -35.88 -3.13
CA ASP A 685 -17.13 -36.78 -2.10
C ASP A 685 -15.60 -36.69 -1.99
N ILE A 686 -14.89 -36.76 -3.14
CA ILE A 686 -13.43 -36.62 -3.23
C ILE A 686 -12.94 -35.25 -2.70
N LEU A 687 -13.71 -34.18 -2.92
CA LEU A 687 -13.37 -32.86 -2.40
C LEU A 687 -13.76 -32.67 -0.92
N GLN A 688 -14.81 -33.33 -0.44
CA GLN A 688 -15.18 -33.30 0.97
C GLN A 688 -14.20 -34.12 1.82
N ASP A 689 -13.70 -35.27 1.34
CA ASP A 689 -12.58 -35.97 1.98
C ASP A 689 -11.30 -35.09 2.01
N ALA A 690 -11.02 -34.36 0.93
CA ALA A 690 -9.92 -33.39 0.92
C ALA A 690 -10.12 -32.24 1.95
N LEU A 691 -11.35 -31.74 2.14
CA LEU A 691 -11.67 -30.78 3.20
C LEU A 691 -11.54 -31.38 4.60
N ASN A 692 -11.96 -32.63 4.80
CA ASN A 692 -11.83 -33.34 6.07
C ASN A 692 -10.35 -33.51 6.45
N ARG A 693 -9.48 -33.92 5.51
CA ARG A 693 -8.03 -34.03 5.76
C ARG A 693 -7.34 -32.68 5.99
N LEU A 694 -7.86 -31.60 5.41
CA LEU A 694 -7.42 -30.24 5.76
C LEU A 694 -7.84 -29.85 7.17
N GLN A 695 -9.01 -30.27 7.62
CA GLN A 695 -9.44 -30.11 9.00
C GLN A 695 -8.53 -30.90 9.96
N ASP A 696 -8.17 -32.15 9.63
CA ASP A 696 -7.20 -32.93 10.43
C ASP A 696 -5.83 -32.25 10.51
N TRP A 697 -5.36 -31.66 9.41
CA TRP A 697 -4.13 -30.86 9.40
C TRP A 697 -4.26 -29.59 10.24
N SER A 698 -5.41 -28.90 10.19
CA SER A 698 -5.74 -27.76 11.07
C SER A 698 -5.67 -28.17 12.55
N HIS A 699 -6.26 -29.30 12.92
CA HIS A 699 -6.20 -29.86 14.28
C HIS A 699 -4.78 -30.27 14.73
N LYS A 700 -3.84 -30.54 13.81
CA LYS A 700 -2.44 -30.93 14.12
C LYS A 700 -1.44 -29.76 14.07
N THR A 701 -1.82 -28.61 13.53
CA THR A 701 -0.90 -27.48 13.28
C THR A 701 -1.29 -26.19 13.98
N GLY A 702 -2.52 -26.07 14.46
CA GLY A 702 -3.05 -24.85 15.09
C GLY A 702 -3.53 -23.79 14.10
N PHE A 703 -3.33 -23.97 12.78
CA PHE A 703 -3.99 -23.14 11.77
C PHE A 703 -5.51 -23.39 11.77
N LYS A 704 -6.30 -22.41 11.32
CA LYS A 704 -7.76 -22.48 11.32
C LYS A 704 -8.35 -21.90 10.03
N PHE A 705 -9.27 -22.64 9.40
CA PHE A 705 -9.99 -22.20 8.20
C PHE A 705 -11.26 -21.42 8.53
N SER A 706 -11.61 -20.46 7.67
CA SER A 706 -12.75 -19.56 7.86
C SER A 706 -13.88 -19.87 6.87
N ALA A 707 -14.76 -20.83 7.22
CA ALA A 707 -15.78 -21.36 6.32
C ALA A 707 -16.64 -20.28 5.62
N GLY A 708 -17.06 -19.24 6.35
CA GLY A 708 -17.85 -18.12 5.82
C GLY A 708 -17.08 -17.10 4.97
N LYS A 709 -15.76 -17.25 4.81
CA LYS A 709 -14.92 -16.47 3.87
C LYS A 709 -14.40 -17.32 2.71
N SER A 710 -14.19 -18.62 2.93
CA SER A 710 -13.96 -19.60 1.88
C SER A 710 -15.10 -19.57 0.86
N GLN A 711 -14.82 -19.88 -0.40
CA GLN A 711 -15.79 -19.80 -1.50
C GLN A 711 -15.61 -20.95 -2.49
N CYS A 712 -16.72 -21.53 -2.95
CA CYS A 712 -16.74 -22.57 -3.97
C CYS A 712 -17.30 -22.04 -5.31
N ILE A 713 -16.79 -22.54 -6.42
CA ILE A 713 -17.32 -22.32 -7.77
C ILE A 713 -17.30 -23.64 -8.56
N THR A 714 -18.36 -23.89 -9.33
CA THR A 714 -18.46 -25.05 -10.22
C THR A 714 -18.45 -24.59 -11.67
N PHE A 715 -17.51 -25.10 -12.45
CA PHE A 715 -17.45 -24.94 -13.90
C PHE A 715 -18.11 -26.18 -14.54
N HIS A 716 -19.34 -26.02 -15.04
CA HIS A 716 -20.15 -27.11 -15.62
C HIS A 716 -20.78 -26.71 -16.96
N THR A 717 -21.34 -27.69 -17.65
CA THR A 717 -22.18 -27.50 -18.85
C THR A 717 -23.68 -27.54 -18.56
N ASN A 718 -24.12 -28.22 -17.49
CA ASN A 718 -25.54 -28.45 -17.16
C ASN A 718 -25.82 -28.15 -15.67
N PRO A 719 -26.74 -27.24 -15.30
CA PRO A 719 -26.81 -26.64 -13.96
C PRO A 719 -27.75 -27.36 -12.97
N ARG A 720 -27.90 -28.68 -13.05
CA ARG A 720 -29.00 -29.42 -12.36
C ARG A 720 -28.64 -30.04 -11.00
N ALA A 721 -27.38 -30.05 -10.59
CA ALA A 721 -26.95 -30.66 -9.33
C ALA A 721 -27.01 -29.68 -8.16
N SER A 722 -27.63 -30.07 -7.06
CA SER A 722 -27.42 -29.42 -5.76
C SER A 722 -26.08 -29.88 -5.20
N ILE A 723 -25.25 -28.95 -4.73
CA ILE A 723 -23.91 -29.21 -4.20
C ILE A 723 -23.78 -28.44 -2.90
N GLN A 724 -23.19 -29.05 -1.87
CA GLN A 724 -22.90 -28.37 -0.61
C GLN A 724 -21.63 -28.96 0.02
N PHE A 725 -20.70 -28.10 0.42
CA PHE A 725 -19.45 -28.47 1.07
C PHE A 725 -19.42 -27.91 2.49
N HIS A 726 -18.76 -28.63 3.41
CA HIS A 726 -18.68 -28.27 4.82
C HIS A 726 -17.24 -28.21 5.33
N LEU A 727 -16.98 -27.26 6.23
CA LEU A 727 -15.77 -27.17 7.07
C LEU A 727 -16.23 -27.15 8.52
N LYS A 728 -15.82 -28.14 9.33
CA LYS A 728 -16.56 -28.56 10.52
C LYS A 728 -18.06 -28.65 10.16
N ASN A 729 -18.94 -28.05 10.97
CA ASN A 729 -20.39 -28.05 10.72
C ASN A 729 -20.87 -26.80 9.94
N SER A 730 -19.97 -26.05 9.28
CA SER A 730 -20.30 -24.80 8.59
C SER A 730 -20.26 -24.96 7.06
N PRO A 731 -21.32 -24.58 6.32
CA PRO A 731 -21.34 -24.68 4.86
C PRO A 731 -20.46 -23.62 4.19
N ILE A 732 -19.76 -24.02 3.12
CA ILE A 732 -18.99 -23.11 2.26
C ILE A 732 -19.94 -22.47 1.23
N PRO A 733 -20.00 -21.13 1.09
CA PRO A 733 -20.85 -20.47 0.11
C PRO A 733 -20.38 -20.75 -1.33
N ILE A 734 -21.32 -21.19 -2.18
CA ILE A 734 -21.13 -21.37 -3.62
C ILE A 734 -21.43 -20.06 -4.36
N CYS A 735 -20.63 -19.73 -5.38
CA CYS A 735 -20.75 -18.51 -6.15
C CYS A 735 -20.59 -18.73 -7.67
N GLU A 736 -21.25 -17.90 -8.48
CA GLU A 736 -21.05 -17.90 -9.95
C GLU A 736 -19.73 -17.22 -10.39
N ASN A 737 -19.12 -16.43 -9.50
CA ASN A 737 -18.01 -15.51 -9.81
C ASN A 737 -16.98 -15.52 -8.68
N LEU A 738 -15.94 -16.36 -8.79
CA LEU A 738 -14.88 -16.45 -7.79
C LEU A 738 -13.72 -15.50 -8.10
N ARG A 739 -13.13 -14.89 -7.06
CA ARG A 739 -11.96 -14.02 -7.20
C ARG A 739 -10.68 -14.73 -6.76
N VAL A 740 -9.92 -15.26 -7.72
CA VAL A 740 -8.60 -15.89 -7.49
C VAL A 740 -7.49 -14.88 -7.83
N LEU A 741 -6.57 -14.63 -6.90
CA LEU A 741 -5.36 -13.79 -7.07
C LEU A 741 -5.57 -12.46 -7.83
N GLY A 742 -6.73 -11.83 -7.64
CA GLY A 742 -7.10 -10.56 -8.28
C GLY A 742 -7.85 -10.66 -9.61
N MET A 743 -7.85 -11.81 -10.29
CA MET A 743 -8.72 -12.09 -11.43
C MET A 743 -10.13 -12.51 -10.94
N ILE A 744 -11.12 -12.53 -11.84
CA ILE A 744 -12.48 -12.99 -11.54
C ILE A 744 -12.87 -14.04 -12.57
N PHE A 745 -13.02 -15.28 -12.12
CA PHE A 745 -13.46 -16.41 -12.94
C PHE A 745 -14.99 -16.50 -12.84
N ASP A 746 -15.68 -16.45 -13.98
CA ASP A 746 -17.11 -16.80 -14.05
C ASP A 746 -17.29 -18.28 -14.41
N ASN A 747 -18.34 -18.92 -13.89
CA ASN A 747 -18.63 -20.35 -14.11
C ASN A 747 -18.64 -20.79 -15.60
N LYS A 748 -18.90 -19.84 -16.51
CA LYS A 748 -18.95 -20.08 -17.96
C LYS A 748 -17.64 -19.74 -18.68
N MET A 749 -16.61 -19.25 -18.00
CA MET A 749 -15.30 -18.80 -18.52
C MET A 749 -15.42 -17.76 -19.64
N ARG A 750 -16.33 -16.78 -19.48
CA ARG A 750 -16.59 -15.73 -20.48
C ARG A 750 -15.80 -14.43 -20.23
N TRP A 751 -15.15 -14.30 -19.07
CA TRP A 751 -14.43 -13.11 -18.57
C TRP A 751 -15.27 -11.83 -18.44
N ASN A 752 -16.60 -11.93 -18.55
CA ASN A 752 -17.52 -10.80 -18.55
C ASN A 752 -17.39 -9.95 -17.28
N SER A 753 -17.41 -10.60 -16.12
CA SER A 753 -17.35 -9.92 -14.82
C SER A 753 -15.98 -9.28 -14.57
N HIS A 754 -14.91 -9.98 -14.96
CA HIS A 754 -13.54 -9.45 -14.88
C HIS A 754 -13.36 -8.20 -15.75
N ILE A 755 -13.69 -8.28 -17.04
CA ILE A 755 -13.47 -7.18 -17.99
C ILE A 755 -14.39 -5.98 -17.68
N LYS A 756 -15.64 -6.20 -17.23
CA LYS A 756 -16.51 -5.11 -16.71
C LYS A 756 -15.92 -4.44 -15.46
N LYS A 757 -15.34 -5.21 -14.53
CA LYS A 757 -14.70 -4.67 -13.31
C LYS A 757 -13.39 -3.93 -13.61
N LEU A 758 -12.59 -4.45 -14.55
CA LEU A 758 -11.38 -3.81 -15.06
C LEU A 758 -11.71 -2.48 -15.75
N LYS A 759 -12.70 -2.47 -16.66
CA LYS A 759 -13.18 -1.29 -17.39
C LYS A 759 -13.68 -0.18 -16.45
N SER A 760 -14.49 -0.52 -15.46
CA SER A 760 -14.98 0.46 -14.47
C SER A 760 -13.83 0.99 -13.57
N THR A 761 -12.93 0.13 -13.11
CA THR A 761 -11.76 0.52 -12.33
C THR A 761 -10.83 1.46 -13.10
N CYS A 762 -10.59 1.19 -14.39
CA CYS A 762 -9.77 2.02 -15.25
C CYS A 762 -10.43 3.38 -15.55
N LYS A 763 -11.75 3.43 -15.80
CA LYS A 763 -12.49 4.70 -15.94
C LYS A 763 -12.37 5.59 -14.70
N ILE A 764 -12.46 5.02 -13.49
CA ILE A 764 -12.28 5.79 -12.24
C ILE A 764 -10.86 6.38 -12.15
N ARG A 765 -9.83 5.62 -12.58
CA ARG A 765 -8.44 6.12 -12.61
C ARG A 765 -8.19 7.14 -13.74
N MET A 766 -8.91 7.05 -14.86
CA MET A 766 -8.81 8.00 -15.98
C MET A 766 -9.11 9.44 -15.57
N ASN A 767 -10.00 9.64 -14.59
CA ASN A 767 -10.34 10.95 -14.05
C ASN A 767 -9.12 11.70 -13.46
N ILE A 768 -8.05 11.00 -13.09
CA ILE A 768 -6.80 11.59 -12.62
C ILE A 768 -6.03 12.19 -13.80
N ILE A 769 -5.95 11.48 -14.93
CA ILE A 769 -5.31 12.00 -16.16
C ILE A 769 -6.12 13.20 -16.68
N LYS A 770 -7.45 13.10 -16.72
CA LYS A 770 -8.37 14.23 -17.02
C LYS A 770 -8.28 15.41 -16.04
N THR A 771 -7.64 15.23 -14.88
CA THR A 771 -7.38 16.30 -13.90
C THR A 771 -6.00 16.94 -14.07
N LEU A 772 -5.07 16.26 -14.74
CA LEU A 772 -3.67 16.61 -14.94
C LEU A 772 -3.31 17.08 -16.36
N SER A 773 -4.13 16.74 -17.36
CA SER A 773 -3.89 17.02 -18.78
C SER A 773 -4.77 18.17 -19.29
N HIS A 774 -4.17 19.04 -20.09
CA HIS A 774 -4.82 20.05 -20.93
C HIS A 774 -3.87 20.41 -22.09
N HIS A 775 -4.35 21.10 -23.11
CA HIS A 775 -3.53 21.50 -24.27
C HIS A 775 -2.60 22.70 -23.95
N THR A 776 -3.02 23.60 -23.07
CA THR A 776 -2.28 24.82 -22.66
C THR A 776 -1.68 24.78 -21.24
N TRP A 777 -1.97 23.75 -20.43
CA TRP A 777 -1.46 23.65 -19.05
C TRP A 777 -1.46 22.20 -18.56
N GLY A 778 -0.84 21.96 -17.41
CA GLY A 778 -0.83 20.63 -16.79
C GLY A 778 0.50 19.90 -16.95
N ALA A 779 0.49 18.62 -16.58
CA ALA A 779 1.70 17.81 -16.53
C ALA A 779 2.28 17.56 -17.93
N LYS A 780 3.62 17.53 -18.07
CA LYS A 780 4.26 17.31 -19.39
C LYS A 780 3.97 15.89 -19.92
N THR A 781 3.85 15.76 -21.25
CA THR A 781 3.50 14.52 -21.97
C THR A 781 4.22 13.27 -21.48
N LYS A 782 5.56 13.27 -21.39
CA LYS A 782 6.35 12.13 -20.92
C LYS A 782 5.96 11.69 -19.49
N SER A 783 5.65 12.64 -18.62
CA SER A 783 5.13 12.36 -17.26
C SER A 783 3.69 11.84 -17.27
N LEU A 784 2.82 12.39 -18.13
CA LEU A 784 1.46 11.87 -18.29
C LEU A 784 1.46 10.43 -18.80
N ILE A 785 2.31 10.08 -19.77
CA ILE A 785 2.47 8.69 -20.25
C ILE A 785 2.95 7.77 -19.10
N THR A 786 3.92 8.19 -18.29
CA THR A 786 4.33 7.42 -17.09
C THR A 786 3.18 7.23 -16.09
N ILE A 787 2.34 8.24 -15.89
CA ILE A 787 1.16 8.18 -15.01
C ILE A 787 0.07 7.28 -15.62
N TYR A 788 -0.13 7.32 -16.93
CA TYR A 788 -1.02 6.43 -17.68
C TYR A 788 -0.59 4.96 -17.53
N LYS A 789 0.68 4.66 -17.84
CA LYS A 789 1.26 3.31 -17.72
C LYS A 789 1.06 2.76 -16.31
N SER A 790 1.46 3.52 -15.30
CA SER A 790 1.46 3.07 -13.92
C SER A 790 0.08 3.01 -13.26
N LEU A 791 -0.90 3.83 -13.68
CA LEU A 791 -2.26 3.78 -13.13
C LEU A 791 -3.23 2.87 -13.90
N ILE A 792 -3.13 2.81 -15.22
CA ILE A 792 -4.15 2.23 -16.11
C ILE A 792 -3.60 1.03 -16.88
N LEU A 793 -2.51 1.19 -17.63
CA LEU A 793 -1.96 0.08 -18.42
C LEU A 793 -1.55 -1.10 -17.52
N SER A 794 -0.95 -0.81 -16.36
CA SER A 794 -0.61 -1.78 -15.31
C SER A 794 -1.78 -2.58 -14.74
N GLN A 795 -3.04 -2.15 -14.94
CA GLN A 795 -4.23 -2.92 -14.56
C GLN A 795 -4.73 -3.78 -15.72
N ILE A 796 -4.53 -3.31 -16.95
CA ILE A 796 -4.89 -4.04 -18.17
C ILE A 796 -3.88 -5.17 -18.41
N GLN A 797 -2.59 -4.95 -18.15
CA GLN A 797 -1.54 -5.97 -18.25
C GLN A 797 -1.67 -7.08 -17.19
N TYR A 798 -2.22 -6.80 -16.01
CA TYR A 798 -2.34 -7.82 -14.96
C TYR A 798 -3.37 -8.88 -15.34
N GLY A 799 -2.91 -10.12 -15.54
CA GLY A 799 -3.74 -11.23 -16.02
C GLY A 799 -3.98 -11.23 -17.53
N ALA A 800 -3.33 -10.34 -18.29
CA ALA A 800 -3.45 -10.26 -19.76
C ALA A 800 -3.15 -11.59 -20.46
N GLN A 801 -2.21 -12.35 -19.93
CA GLN A 801 -1.81 -13.69 -20.38
C GLN A 801 -2.97 -14.70 -20.31
N ILE A 802 -3.94 -14.47 -19.43
CA ILE A 802 -5.02 -15.41 -19.11
C ILE A 802 -6.33 -14.98 -19.76
N TYR A 803 -6.73 -13.71 -19.59
CA TYR A 803 -7.99 -13.21 -20.17
C TYR A 803 -7.92 -12.94 -21.68
N ILE A 804 -6.76 -13.08 -22.33
CA ILE A 804 -6.64 -13.12 -23.81
C ILE A 804 -7.56 -14.16 -24.46
N THR A 805 -7.95 -15.21 -23.73
CA THR A 805 -8.94 -16.22 -24.13
C THR A 805 -10.40 -15.71 -24.18
N ALA A 806 -10.66 -14.48 -23.76
CA ALA A 806 -11.96 -13.84 -23.89
C ALA A 806 -12.33 -13.54 -25.35
N LYS A 807 -13.63 -13.59 -25.69
CA LYS A 807 -14.10 -13.24 -27.04
C LYS A 807 -13.63 -11.85 -27.45
N GLU A 808 -13.19 -11.71 -28.69
CA GLU A 808 -12.55 -10.49 -29.21
C GLU A 808 -13.42 -9.23 -29.02
N ASN A 809 -14.74 -9.31 -29.25
CA ASN A 809 -15.68 -8.20 -29.02
C ASN A 809 -15.73 -7.73 -27.55
N LEU A 810 -15.44 -8.62 -26.58
CA LEU A 810 -15.33 -8.27 -25.17
C LEU A 810 -13.97 -7.60 -24.86
N LEU A 811 -12.89 -8.11 -25.45
CA LEU A 811 -11.54 -7.52 -25.36
C LEU A 811 -11.52 -6.09 -25.93
N LYS A 812 -12.10 -5.90 -27.12
CA LYS A 812 -12.26 -4.60 -27.80
C LYS A 812 -12.99 -3.56 -26.96
N THR A 813 -13.72 -3.96 -25.91
CA THR A 813 -14.33 -2.99 -24.99
C THR A 813 -13.32 -2.24 -24.11
N LEU A 814 -12.07 -2.71 -24.01
CA LEU A 814 -10.97 -2.06 -23.27
C LEU A 814 -10.21 -1.04 -24.12
N ASP A 815 -10.13 -1.23 -25.43
CA ASP A 815 -9.31 -0.41 -26.33
C ASP A 815 -9.68 1.09 -26.31
N PRO A 816 -10.96 1.51 -26.22
CA PRO A 816 -11.31 2.92 -26.01
C PRO A 816 -10.75 3.54 -24.73
N ILE A 817 -10.43 2.75 -23.70
CA ILE A 817 -9.82 3.22 -22.45
C ILE A 817 -8.34 3.49 -22.65
N HIS A 818 -7.65 2.61 -23.39
CA HIS A 818 -6.25 2.80 -23.76
C HIS A 818 -6.10 4.02 -24.68
N ASN A 819 -6.93 4.10 -25.73
CA ASN A 819 -6.95 5.20 -26.69
C ASN A 819 -7.34 6.54 -26.03
N GLU A 820 -8.32 6.58 -25.13
CA GLU A 820 -8.64 7.81 -24.36
C GLU A 820 -7.48 8.21 -23.44
N GLY A 821 -6.83 7.25 -22.77
CA GLY A 821 -5.70 7.50 -21.88
C GLY A 821 -4.48 8.06 -22.59
N ILE A 822 -4.19 7.56 -23.80
CA ILE A 822 -3.08 8.03 -24.62
C ILE A 822 -3.38 9.41 -25.20
N ARG A 823 -4.56 9.66 -25.78
CA ARG A 823 -4.98 11.01 -26.25
C ARG A 823 -4.82 12.06 -25.16
N LEU A 824 -5.33 11.77 -23.97
CA LEU A 824 -5.19 12.67 -22.81
C LEU A 824 -3.74 12.84 -22.37
N SER A 825 -2.89 11.83 -22.55
CA SER A 825 -1.48 11.92 -22.14
C SER A 825 -0.62 12.72 -23.11
N ILE A 826 -0.96 12.72 -24.41
CA ILE A 826 -0.21 13.45 -25.46
C ILE A 826 -0.86 14.78 -25.86
N GLY A 827 -2.08 15.05 -25.42
CA GLY A 827 -2.85 16.26 -25.76
C GLY A 827 -3.61 16.19 -27.10
N ALA A 828 -3.68 15.01 -27.72
CA ALA A 828 -4.30 14.84 -29.04
C ALA A 828 -5.82 14.98 -29.03
N PHE A 829 -6.36 15.45 -30.15
CA PHE A 829 -7.80 15.58 -30.37
C PHE A 829 -8.52 14.23 -30.32
N ARG A 830 -9.84 14.26 -30.10
CA ARG A 830 -10.69 13.04 -30.15
C ARG A 830 -10.71 12.38 -31.53
N THR A 831 -10.49 13.15 -32.59
CA THR A 831 -10.57 12.74 -34.00
C THR A 831 -9.26 12.19 -34.58
N SER A 832 -8.11 12.38 -33.93
CA SER A 832 -6.82 11.90 -34.45
C SER A 832 -6.84 10.38 -34.70
N PRO A 833 -6.18 9.84 -35.75
CA PRO A 833 -6.14 8.40 -35.99
C PRO A 833 -5.55 7.62 -34.81
N ILE A 834 -5.96 6.36 -34.63
CA ILE A 834 -5.52 5.54 -33.49
C ILE A 834 -4.02 5.21 -33.62
N ASP A 835 -3.58 4.77 -34.78
CA ASP A 835 -2.21 4.31 -34.98
C ASP A 835 -1.20 5.47 -34.86
N SER A 836 -1.58 6.67 -35.30
CA SER A 836 -0.79 7.90 -35.10
C SER A 836 -0.59 8.25 -33.62
N ILE A 837 -1.62 8.12 -32.76
CA ILE A 837 -1.47 8.41 -31.33
C ILE A 837 -0.69 7.32 -30.59
N LEU A 838 -0.74 6.07 -31.06
CA LEU A 838 0.02 4.96 -30.50
C LEU A 838 1.51 5.09 -30.85
N CYS A 839 1.81 5.32 -32.13
CA CYS A 839 3.16 5.59 -32.64
C CYS A 839 3.81 6.78 -31.90
N TYR A 840 3.13 7.94 -31.84
CA TYR A 840 3.65 9.13 -31.17
C TYR A 840 3.88 8.95 -29.66
N ALA A 841 3.10 8.06 -29.01
CA ALA A 841 3.27 7.77 -27.58
C ALA A 841 4.30 6.66 -27.28
N GLY A 842 4.72 5.89 -28.30
CA GLY A 842 5.57 4.71 -28.13
C GLY A 842 4.83 3.49 -27.56
N GLU A 843 3.51 3.39 -27.79
CA GLU A 843 2.64 2.36 -27.19
C GLU A 843 2.19 1.31 -28.21
N LEU A 844 2.07 0.05 -27.75
CA LEU A 844 1.48 -1.04 -28.55
C LEU A 844 -0.04 -1.08 -28.40
N PRO A 845 -0.79 -1.36 -29.49
CA PRO A 845 -2.20 -1.77 -29.42
C PRO A 845 -2.45 -2.87 -28.38
N LEU A 846 -3.59 -2.83 -27.70
CA LEU A 846 -3.86 -3.76 -26.59
C LEU A 846 -3.88 -5.25 -27.00
N ASN A 847 -4.15 -5.61 -28.26
CA ASN A 847 -4.01 -7.00 -28.71
C ASN A 847 -2.54 -7.41 -28.75
N LEU A 848 -1.68 -6.66 -29.45
CA LEU A 848 -0.24 -6.92 -29.52
C LEU A 848 0.42 -6.88 -28.12
N LEU A 849 -0.10 -6.05 -27.21
CA LEU A 849 0.32 -6.06 -25.82
C LEU A 849 -0.06 -7.38 -25.11
N ARG A 850 -1.29 -7.88 -25.24
CA ARG A 850 -1.72 -9.18 -24.67
C ARG A 850 -0.91 -10.34 -25.28
N GLU A 851 -0.70 -10.32 -26.60
CA GLU A 851 0.13 -11.29 -27.34
C GLU A 851 1.56 -11.30 -26.78
N LYS A 852 2.19 -10.12 -26.63
CA LYS A 852 3.53 -9.96 -26.03
C LYS A 852 3.62 -10.44 -24.59
N GLU A 853 2.63 -10.12 -23.75
CA GLU A 853 2.60 -10.58 -22.35
C GLU A 853 2.51 -12.11 -22.23
N LEU A 854 1.75 -12.77 -23.12
CA LEU A 854 1.67 -14.24 -23.18
C LEU A 854 2.97 -14.86 -23.70
N LEU A 855 3.57 -14.29 -24.76
CA LEU A 855 4.87 -14.74 -25.30
C LEU A 855 5.98 -14.63 -24.25
N ASN A 856 6.06 -13.48 -23.54
CA ASN A 856 7.00 -13.29 -22.43
C ASN A 856 6.84 -14.36 -21.34
N TYR A 857 5.59 -14.70 -20.98
CA TYR A 857 5.30 -15.73 -19.99
C TYR A 857 5.73 -17.12 -20.47
N GLY A 858 5.40 -17.50 -21.71
CA GLY A 858 5.79 -18.79 -22.27
C GLY A 858 7.29 -18.96 -22.48
N ILE A 859 8.01 -17.92 -22.93
CA ILE A 859 9.48 -17.91 -23.04
C ILE A 859 10.12 -18.07 -21.64
N LYS A 860 9.66 -17.29 -20.65
CA LYS A 860 10.09 -17.43 -19.25
C LYS A 860 9.82 -18.84 -18.70
N ARG A 861 8.73 -19.48 -19.10
CA ARG A 861 8.44 -20.85 -18.67
C ARG A 861 9.30 -21.88 -19.38
N LYS A 862 9.57 -21.72 -20.68
CA LYS A 862 10.48 -22.58 -21.44
C LYS A 862 11.90 -22.61 -20.84
N SER A 863 12.38 -21.48 -20.32
CA SER A 863 13.68 -21.42 -19.62
C SER A 863 13.66 -22.02 -18.21
N THR A 864 12.48 -22.34 -17.64
CA THR A 864 12.33 -22.98 -16.32
C THR A 864 11.64 -24.36 -16.42
N PRO A 865 12.27 -25.39 -17.01
CA PRO A 865 11.60 -26.67 -17.28
C PRO A 865 11.11 -27.41 -16.02
N ASN A 866 11.76 -27.21 -14.87
CA ASN A 866 11.40 -27.88 -13.61
C ASN A 866 10.24 -27.18 -12.84
N HIS A 867 9.76 -26.04 -13.33
CA HIS A 867 8.74 -25.21 -12.68
C HIS A 867 7.33 -25.63 -13.14
N MET A 868 6.35 -25.72 -12.22
CA MET A 868 5.00 -26.23 -12.50
C MET A 868 4.35 -25.65 -13.78
N GLY A 869 4.44 -24.34 -13.99
CA GLY A 869 3.91 -23.63 -15.17
C GLY A 869 4.60 -23.95 -16.52
N TYR A 870 5.65 -24.77 -16.56
CA TYR A 870 6.15 -25.38 -17.80
C TYR A 870 5.17 -26.46 -18.30
N ASN A 871 4.69 -27.32 -17.40
CA ASN A 871 3.82 -28.45 -17.75
C ASN A 871 2.54 -27.96 -18.46
N ASN A 872 1.91 -26.93 -17.88
CA ASN A 872 0.64 -26.32 -18.33
C ASN A 872 0.71 -25.58 -19.67
N LEU A 873 1.89 -25.50 -20.30
CA LEU A 873 2.12 -24.88 -21.61
C LEU A 873 2.82 -25.80 -22.61
N PHE A 874 3.57 -26.81 -22.15
CA PHE A 874 4.46 -27.60 -23.01
C PHE A 874 4.28 -29.12 -22.92
N ASN A 875 3.67 -29.64 -21.84
CA ASN A 875 3.54 -31.09 -21.63
C ASN A 875 2.08 -31.58 -21.70
N ASP A 876 1.11 -30.68 -21.77
CA ASP A 876 -0.30 -31.06 -21.79
C ASP A 876 -0.71 -31.56 -23.19
N LYS A 877 -1.18 -32.81 -23.26
CA LYS A 877 -1.21 -33.63 -24.49
C LYS A 877 -2.45 -33.43 -25.38
N THR A 878 -3.28 -32.41 -25.09
CA THR A 878 -4.62 -32.24 -25.67
C THR A 878 -4.64 -31.71 -27.11
N THR A 879 -3.53 -31.22 -27.64
CA THR A 879 -3.43 -30.70 -29.03
C THR A 879 -3.92 -31.68 -30.10
N ASN A 880 -3.68 -32.99 -29.90
CA ASN A 880 -4.11 -34.02 -30.86
C ASN A 880 -5.61 -34.40 -30.74
N LEU A 881 -6.30 -34.00 -29.66
CA LEU A 881 -7.73 -34.24 -29.45
C LEU A 881 -8.60 -33.09 -29.97
N ILE A 882 -8.08 -31.86 -29.92
CA ILE A 882 -8.83 -30.62 -30.23
C ILE A 882 -9.37 -30.61 -31.67
N SER A 883 -8.67 -31.24 -32.62
CA SER A 883 -9.12 -31.40 -34.02
C SER A 883 -10.46 -32.11 -34.18
N SER A 884 -10.88 -32.93 -33.20
CA SER A 884 -12.17 -33.65 -33.23
C SER A 884 -13.33 -32.87 -32.60
N ILE A 885 -13.05 -31.74 -31.91
CA ILE A 885 -14.03 -31.05 -31.06
C ILE A 885 -14.72 -29.92 -31.81
N LYS A 886 -16.04 -30.00 -31.95
CA LYS A 886 -16.87 -28.95 -32.56
C LYS A 886 -16.97 -27.72 -31.62
N ASN A 887 -16.16 -26.70 -31.89
CA ASN A 887 -15.96 -25.47 -31.11
C ASN A 887 -15.29 -25.69 -29.72
N PRO A 888 -13.97 -25.93 -29.68
CA PRO A 888 -13.22 -26.09 -28.42
C PRO A 888 -13.14 -24.78 -27.62
N VAL A 889 -12.97 -24.89 -26.30
CA VAL A 889 -12.56 -23.79 -25.42
C VAL A 889 -11.03 -23.66 -25.52
N LEU A 890 -10.56 -22.58 -26.14
CA LEU A 890 -9.12 -22.31 -26.29
C LEU A 890 -8.47 -22.03 -24.92
N SER A 891 -7.43 -22.81 -24.62
CA SER A 891 -6.52 -22.60 -23.50
C SER A 891 -5.52 -21.47 -23.80
N ILE A 892 -4.73 -21.09 -22.78
CA ILE A 892 -3.56 -20.22 -22.98
C ILE A 892 -2.45 -20.90 -23.81
N GLN A 893 -2.37 -22.24 -23.77
CA GLN A 893 -1.41 -23.04 -24.54
C GLN A 893 -1.72 -22.97 -26.04
N ASP A 894 -3.00 -23.11 -26.41
CA ASP A 894 -3.44 -23.02 -27.81
C ASP A 894 -3.09 -21.66 -28.43
N ILE A 895 -3.42 -20.57 -27.73
CA ILE A 895 -3.11 -19.21 -28.20
C ILE A 895 -1.60 -18.97 -28.26
N PHE A 896 -0.82 -19.48 -27.29
CA PHE A 896 0.63 -19.33 -27.29
C PHE A 896 1.28 -20.03 -28.50
N PHE A 897 0.91 -21.27 -28.81
CA PHE A 897 1.40 -21.96 -30.02
C PHE A 897 0.89 -21.34 -31.32
N GLN A 898 -0.36 -20.87 -31.38
CA GLN A 898 -0.86 -20.11 -32.53
C GLN A 898 -0.03 -18.85 -32.79
N LEU A 899 0.34 -18.11 -31.74
CA LEU A 899 1.19 -16.91 -31.86
C LEU A 899 2.63 -17.23 -32.28
N ILE A 900 3.21 -18.31 -31.75
CA ILE A 900 4.54 -18.78 -32.15
C ILE A 900 4.57 -19.11 -33.65
N ASN A 901 3.61 -19.91 -34.12
CA ASN A 901 3.55 -20.33 -35.52
C ASN A 901 3.27 -19.14 -36.45
N LYS A 902 2.37 -18.23 -36.06
CA LYS A 902 2.05 -16.97 -36.77
C LYS A 902 3.27 -16.04 -36.91
N LEU A 903 4.18 -16.04 -35.94
CA LEU A 903 5.33 -15.13 -35.87
C LEU A 903 6.67 -15.81 -36.19
N ASN A 904 6.66 -17.10 -36.55
CA ASN A 904 7.83 -17.96 -36.79
C ASN A 904 8.91 -17.88 -35.67
N ILE A 905 8.48 -17.92 -34.40
CA ILE A 905 9.39 -17.76 -33.24
C ILE A 905 9.99 -19.12 -32.83
N HIS A 906 11.30 -19.30 -33.01
CA HIS A 906 11.99 -20.46 -32.45
C HIS A 906 12.01 -20.41 -30.90
N ILE A 907 11.46 -21.45 -30.26
CA ILE A 907 11.37 -21.58 -28.78
C ILE A 907 12.56 -22.36 -28.18
N SER A 908 13.67 -22.48 -28.91
CA SER A 908 14.89 -23.16 -28.47
C SER A 908 15.62 -22.33 -27.41
N VAL A 909 15.54 -22.75 -26.13
CA VAL A 909 16.25 -22.12 -25.03
C VAL A 909 17.51 -22.90 -24.70
N ILE A 910 18.67 -22.29 -24.97
CA ILE A 910 19.99 -22.84 -24.64
C ILE A 910 20.19 -22.82 -23.12
N ASN A 911 20.12 -21.62 -22.51
CA ASN A 911 20.38 -21.43 -21.08
C ASN A 911 19.12 -21.58 -20.23
N LYS A 912 19.04 -22.70 -19.49
CA LYS A 912 17.98 -22.99 -18.52
C LYS A 912 18.23 -22.23 -17.21
N ILE A 913 17.22 -21.54 -16.68
CA ILE A 913 17.27 -20.85 -15.40
C ILE A 913 17.04 -21.87 -14.28
N THR A 914 18.13 -22.40 -13.73
CA THR A 914 18.15 -23.19 -12.50
C THR A 914 18.39 -22.30 -11.27
N TYR A 915 18.19 -22.85 -10.07
CA TYR A 915 18.84 -22.31 -8.88
C TYR A 915 20.33 -22.69 -8.89
N GLN A 916 21.18 -21.84 -8.31
CA GLN A 916 22.63 -22.06 -8.29
C GLN A 916 22.99 -23.06 -7.20
N ASN A 917 23.44 -24.25 -7.59
CA ASN A 917 23.82 -25.31 -6.66
C ASN A 917 25.05 -24.97 -5.80
N HIS A 918 25.86 -23.99 -6.20
CA HIS A 918 26.93 -23.44 -5.35
C HIS A 918 26.48 -22.17 -4.64
N PRO A 919 26.66 -22.06 -3.31
CA PRO A 919 26.19 -20.90 -2.55
C PRO A 919 26.99 -19.63 -2.87
N THR A 920 26.26 -18.55 -3.19
CA THR A 920 26.84 -17.26 -3.67
C THR A 920 27.78 -16.54 -2.69
N TRP A 921 27.92 -17.01 -1.45
CA TRP A 921 28.88 -16.47 -0.46
C TRP A 921 30.24 -17.18 -0.46
N LEU A 922 30.37 -18.32 -1.16
CA LEU A 922 31.66 -18.96 -1.44
C LEU A 922 32.40 -18.30 -2.61
N TRP A 923 31.73 -17.44 -3.36
CA TRP A 923 32.23 -16.86 -4.62
C TRP A 923 33.34 -15.82 -4.36
N LYS A 924 34.60 -16.22 -4.53
CA LYS A 924 35.80 -15.37 -4.39
C LYS A 924 36.12 -14.58 -5.68
N ILE A 925 35.12 -13.95 -6.30
CA ILE A 925 35.33 -13.12 -7.49
C ILE A 925 36.08 -11.85 -7.09
N LYS A 926 37.28 -11.65 -7.63
CA LYS A 926 38.04 -10.39 -7.52
C LYS A 926 37.67 -9.50 -8.70
N VAL A 927 37.04 -8.36 -8.43
CA VAL A 927 36.82 -7.29 -9.43
C VAL A 927 37.80 -6.17 -9.15
N ASN A 928 38.62 -5.80 -10.14
CA ASN A 928 39.46 -4.61 -10.07
C ASN A 928 38.73 -3.45 -10.76
N THR A 929 38.65 -2.30 -10.10
CA THR A 929 38.01 -1.07 -10.62
C THR A 929 38.95 0.15 -10.60
N GLU A 930 40.27 -0.06 -10.54
CA GLU A 930 41.28 1.01 -10.50
C GLU A 930 41.23 1.87 -11.76
N LEU A 931 41.05 1.24 -12.93
CA LEU A 931 40.89 1.91 -14.23
C LEU A 931 39.62 2.76 -14.38
N LEU A 932 38.74 2.76 -13.37
CA LEU A 932 37.51 3.55 -13.32
C LEU A 932 37.62 4.79 -12.42
N GLN A 933 38.81 5.06 -11.86
CA GLN A 933 39.07 6.29 -11.09
C GLN A 933 39.14 7.54 -11.98
N LEU A 934 39.50 7.38 -13.27
CA LEU A 934 39.56 8.46 -14.25
C LEU A 934 38.39 8.39 -15.24
N ASN A 935 37.84 9.54 -15.62
CA ASN A 935 36.73 9.58 -16.59
C ASN A 935 37.27 9.41 -18.02
N LYS A 936 36.80 8.37 -18.72
CA LYS A 936 37.13 8.05 -20.13
C LYS A 936 36.82 9.19 -21.11
N HIS A 937 35.97 10.15 -20.75
CA HIS A 937 35.68 11.35 -21.56
C HIS A 937 36.57 12.58 -21.24
N ASP A 938 37.06 12.72 -20.01
CA ASP A 938 37.78 13.92 -19.56
C ASP A 938 39.30 13.72 -19.52
N THR A 939 39.77 12.48 -19.68
CA THR A 939 41.18 12.07 -19.52
C THR A 939 41.81 11.78 -20.87
N ASN A 940 43.07 12.19 -21.06
CA ASN A 940 43.84 11.85 -22.26
C ASN A 940 43.96 10.31 -22.42
N PRO A 941 43.62 9.72 -23.59
CA PRO A 941 43.72 8.28 -23.83
C PRO A 941 45.07 7.68 -23.45
N ASN A 942 46.18 8.37 -23.70
CA ASN A 942 47.52 7.87 -23.39
C ASN A 942 47.73 7.63 -21.89
N ILE A 943 47.07 8.40 -21.01
CA ILE A 943 47.12 8.21 -19.56
C ILE A 943 46.36 6.94 -19.17
N ILE A 944 45.16 6.72 -19.75
CA ILE A 944 44.37 5.51 -19.52
C ILE A 944 45.12 4.28 -20.03
N THR A 945 45.73 4.37 -21.21
CA THR A 945 46.58 3.31 -21.78
C THR A 945 47.80 3.02 -20.91
N SER A 946 48.47 4.05 -20.38
CA SER A 946 49.60 3.87 -19.45
C SER A 946 49.16 3.15 -18.17
N GLN A 947 48.07 3.60 -17.54
CA GLN A 947 47.53 2.96 -16.33
C GLN A 947 47.03 1.55 -16.57
N PHE A 948 46.49 1.25 -17.76
CA PHE A 948 46.14 -0.11 -18.16
C PHE A 948 47.39 -1.00 -18.20
N TYR A 949 48.46 -0.57 -18.88
CA TYR A 949 49.69 -1.37 -18.93
C TYR A 949 50.36 -1.51 -17.56
N GLU A 950 50.40 -0.46 -16.75
CA GLU A 950 50.87 -0.46 -15.35
C GLU A 950 50.12 -1.50 -14.50
N VAL A 951 48.77 -1.42 -14.43
CA VAL A 951 47.94 -2.37 -13.68
C VAL A 951 48.10 -3.81 -14.19
N ILE A 952 48.22 -4.00 -15.51
CA ILE A 952 48.36 -5.33 -16.12
C ILE A 952 49.75 -5.92 -15.93
N GLN A 953 50.82 -5.13 -15.93
CA GLN A 953 52.19 -5.60 -15.70
C GLN A 953 52.45 -5.86 -14.21
N ASP A 954 52.11 -4.91 -13.33
CA ASP A 954 52.44 -5.00 -11.91
C ASP A 954 51.61 -6.03 -11.15
N LYS A 955 50.31 -6.16 -11.48
CA LYS A 955 49.35 -6.95 -10.69
C LYS A 955 48.89 -8.23 -11.40
N PHE A 956 49.04 -8.32 -12.72
CA PHE A 956 48.48 -9.40 -13.54
C PHE A 956 49.40 -9.89 -14.67
N SER A 957 50.73 -9.71 -14.55
CA SER A 957 51.72 -10.18 -15.52
C SER A 957 51.53 -11.66 -15.86
N HIS A 958 51.46 -12.50 -14.83
CA HIS A 958 51.32 -13.96 -14.91
C HIS A 958 49.89 -14.47 -15.14
N PHE A 959 48.90 -13.60 -15.40
CA PHE A 959 47.53 -14.01 -15.68
C PHE A 959 47.29 -14.18 -17.18
N GLU A 960 46.60 -15.25 -17.57
CA GLU A 960 46.03 -15.40 -18.90
C GLU A 960 44.90 -14.39 -19.11
N LYS A 961 44.94 -13.69 -20.24
CA LYS A 961 44.00 -12.60 -20.54
C LYS A 961 42.96 -13.05 -21.56
N ILE A 962 41.69 -12.90 -21.18
CA ILE A 962 40.54 -13.02 -22.09
C ILE A 962 39.92 -11.64 -22.24
N TYR A 963 39.89 -11.12 -23.46
CA TYR A 963 39.29 -9.84 -23.80
C TYR A 963 37.85 -10.05 -24.29
N THR A 964 36.94 -9.17 -23.89
CA THR A 964 35.54 -9.18 -24.33
C THR A 964 35.16 -7.84 -24.93
N ASP A 965 34.58 -7.87 -26.13
CA ASP A 965 34.00 -6.69 -26.79
C ASP A 965 32.63 -7.06 -27.39
N ALA A 966 31.78 -6.05 -27.57
CA ALA A 966 30.48 -6.20 -28.20
C ALA A 966 30.12 -4.95 -29.01
N SER A 967 29.55 -5.15 -30.19
CA SER A 967 29.23 -4.07 -31.11
C SER A 967 27.79 -4.14 -31.61
N LYS A 968 27.20 -2.97 -31.83
CA LYS A 968 25.89 -2.81 -32.47
C LYS A 968 25.97 -1.74 -33.54
N SER A 969 25.68 -2.13 -34.77
CA SER A 969 25.63 -1.26 -35.94
C SER A 969 24.27 -1.36 -36.64
N THR A 970 24.12 -0.67 -37.77
CA THR A 970 22.96 -0.85 -38.67
C THR A 970 22.95 -2.20 -39.38
N GLN A 971 24.08 -2.92 -39.42
CA GLN A 971 24.23 -4.22 -40.10
C GLN A 971 23.99 -5.43 -39.16
N GLY A 972 23.84 -5.19 -37.85
CA GLY A 972 23.51 -6.21 -36.87
C GLY A 972 24.09 -5.93 -35.48
N VAL A 973 24.06 -6.97 -34.65
CA VAL A 973 24.68 -7.00 -33.32
C VAL A 973 25.64 -8.19 -33.30
N GLY A 974 26.78 -8.04 -32.64
CA GLY A 974 27.71 -9.14 -32.44
C GLY A 974 28.55 -8.94 -31.19
N PHE A 975 29.22 -10.01 -30.78
CA PHE A 975 30.21 -9.95 -29.71
C PHE A 975 31.42 -10.83 -30.05
N SER A 976 32.54 -10.52 -29.39
CA SER A 976 33.80 -11.23 -29.51
C SER A 976 34.36 -11.56 -28.13
N THR A 977 34.99 -12.73 -28.06
CA THR A 977 35.74 -13.20 -26.90
C THR A 977 37.08 -13.70 -27.40
N ILE A 978 38.17 -13.07 -26.95
CA ILE A 978 39.51 -13.24 -27.52
C ILE A 978 40.50 -13.61 -26.42
N GLN A 979 41.09 -14.79 -26.53
CA GLN A 979 42.32 -15.22 -25.85
C GLN A 979 43.43 -15.29 -26.91
N ILE A 980 44.69 -15.29 -26.48
CA ILE A 980 45.90 -15.27 -27.35
C ILE A 980 45.80 -16.21 -28.57
N ASN A 981 45.27 -17.43 -28.39
CA ASN A 981 45.15 -18.45 -29.44
C ASN A 981 43.70 -18.74 -29.88
N ILE A 982 42.68 -18.09 -29.30
CA ILE A 982 41.27 -18.43 -29.52
C ILE A 982 40.46 -17.14 -29.71
N THR A 983 39.84 -16.99 -30.88
CA THR A 983 38.96 -15.87 -31.22
C THR A 983 37.55 -16.40 -31.52
N LEU A 984 36.63 -16.18 -30.58
CA LEU A 984 35.21 -16.52 -30.73
C LEU A 984 34.46 -15.28 -31.23
N LEU A 985 33.72 -15.42 -32.34
CA LEU A 985 32.96 -14.34 -32.97
C LEU A 985 31.52 -14.79 -33.19
N HIS A 986 30.56 -14.06 -32.62
CA HIS A 986 29.15 -14.45 -32.62
C HIS A 986 28.27 -13.32 -33.12
N LYS A 987 27.41 -13.61 -34.11
CA LYS A 987 26.36 -12.69 -34.58
C LYS A 987 25.07 -12.95 -33.81
N LEU A 988 24.52 -11.89 -33.22
CA LEU A 988 23.24 -11.90 -32.50
C LEU A 988 22.13 -11.27 -33.36
N PRO A 989 20.84 -11.54 -33.04
CA PRO A 989 19.72 -10.90 -33.72
C PRO A 989 19.83 -9.36 -33.70
N PRO A 990 19.53 -8.64 -34.81
CA PRO A 990 19.69 -7.18 -34.89
C PRO A 990 18.97 -6.37 -33.81
N GLU A 991 17.92 -6.94 -33.20
CA GLU A 991 17.11 -6.34 -32.15
C GLU A 991 17.85 -6.30 -30.80
N THR A 992 18.84 -7.18 -30.59
CA THR A 992 19.54 -7.39 -29.33
C THR A 992 20.18 -6.10 -28.80
N SER A 993 20.09 -5.85 -27.49
CA SER A 993 20.70 -4.64 -26.90
C SER A 993 22.21 -4.78 -26.78
N ILE A 994 22.96 -3.67 -26.82
CA ILE A 994 24.42 -3.68 -26.68
C ILE A 994 24.84 -4.30 -25.34
N PHE A 995 24.22 -3.88 -24.24
CA PHE A 995 24.29 -4.50 -22.91
C PHE A 995 24.08 -6.03 -22.93
N SER A 996 23.13 -6.53 -23.73
CA SER A 996 22.88 -7.98 -23.85
C SER A 996 23.99 -8.71 -24.61
N ALA A 997 24.64 -8.05 -25.56
CA ALA A 997 25.80 -8.58 -26.27
C ALA A 997 27.07 -8.55 -25.40
N GLU A 998 27.30 -7.46 -24.65
CA GLU A 998 28.35 -7.34 -23.62
C GLU A 998 28.20 -8.42 -22.55
N THR A 999 26.99 -8.61 -22.02
CA THR A 999 26.67 -9.67 -21.05
C THR A 999 26.97 -11.06 -21.62
N GLN A 1000 26.68 -11.30 -22.90
CA GLN A 1000 26.96 -12.58 -23.55
C GLN A 1000 28.48 -12.76 -23.80
N ALA A 1001 29.21 -11.69 -24.14
CA ALA A 1001 30.68 -11.73 -24.28
C ALA A 1001 31.37 -12.13 -22.97
N ILE A 1002 30.93 -11.54 -21.85
CA ILE A 1002 31.42 -11.88 -20.50
C ILE A 1002 31.04 -13.32 -20.14
N TYR A 1003 29.83 -13.77 -20.49
CA TYR A 1003 29.40 -15.16 -20.26
C TYR A 1003 30.22 -16.17 -21.09
N GLU A 1004 30.49 -15.87 -22.35
CA GLU A 1004 31.33 -16.70 -23.23
C GLU A 1004 32.80 -16.70 -22.76
N ALA A 1005 33.32 -15.57 -22.25
CA ALA A 1005 34.62 -15.50 -21.60
C ALA A 1005 34.71 -16.36 -20.33
N ILE A 1006 33.63 -16.45 -19.55
CA ILE A 1006 33.55 -17.37 -18.41
C ILE A 1006 33.51 -18.83 -18.89
N ILE A 1007 32.81 -19.15 -19.98
CA ILE A 1007 32.84 -20.50 -20.58
C ILE A 1007 34.27 -20.84 -21.03
N LEU A 1008 34.90 -19.96 -21.82
CA LEU A 1008 36.27 -20.11 -22.31
C LEU A 1008 37.26 -20.29 -21.14
N ALA A 1009 37.14 -19.46 -20.09
CA ALA A 1009 37.96 -19.58 -18.87
C ALA A 1009 37.89 -20.97 -18.22
N ASN A 1010 36.73 -21.63 -18.22
CA ASN A 1010 36.58 -22.99 -17.68
C ASN A 1010 37.19 -24.08 -18.58
N THR A 1011 37.63 -23.76 -19.80
CA THR A 1011 38.37 -24.68 -20.69
C THR A 1011 39.89 -24.50 -20.62
N ILE A 1012 40.36 -23.39 -20.04
CA ILE A 1012 41.79 -23.10 -19.86
C ILE A 1012 42.27 -23.81 -18.59
N ASN A 1013 43.37 -24.57 -18.69
CA ASN A 1013 43.96 -25.29 -17.56
C ASN A 1013 44.84 -24.37 -16.68
N SER A 1014 44.31 -23.22 -16.25
CA SER A 1014 45.02 -22.20 -15.48
C SER A 1014 44.18 -21.67 -14.32
N ASN A 1015 44.80 -21.56 -13.14
CA ASN A 1015 44.17 -20.95 -11.96
C ASN A 1015 44.26 -19.41 -11.95
N HIS A 1016 44.88 -18.81 -12.97
CA HIS A 1016 45.19 -17.37 -13.03
C HIS A 1016 44.68 -16.77 -14.34
N ILE A 1017 43.36 -16.56 -14.41
CA ILE A 1017 42.66 -16.02 -15.57
C ILE A 1017 42.10 -14.64 -15.23
N LEU A 1018 42.30 -13.68 -16.13
CA LEU A 1018 41.83 -12.31 -16.06
C LEU A 1018 40.91 -12.03 -17.25
N ILE A 1019 39.62 -11.79 -16.97
CA ILE A 1019 38.66 -11.33 -17.98
C ILE A 1019 38.70 -9.80 -18.02
N LEU A 1020 38.90 -9.25 -19.22
CA LEU A 1020 39.04 -7.83 -19.49
C LEU A 1020 37.87 -7.33 -20.33
N SER A 1021 37.04 -6.50 -19.70
CA SER A 1021 35.86 -5.85 -20.25
C SER A 1021 35.99 -4.34 -20.02
N ASP A 1022 35.67 -3.52 -21.02
CA ASP A 1022 35.49 -2.07 -20.82
C ASP A 1022 34.04 -1.69 -20.42
N SER A 1023 33.14 -2.68 -20.40
CA SER A 1023 31.78 -2.58 -19.89
C SER A 1023 31.68 -2.80 -18.38
N LEU A 1024 30.78 -2.03 -17.77
CA LEU A 1024 30.41 -1.99 -16.34
C LEU A 1024 29.17 -2.86 -15.99
N SER A 1025 28.72 -3.72 -16.92
CA SER A 1025 27.40 -4.40 -16.91
C SER A 1025 27.14 -5.39 -15.77
#